data_AF-A0A1B6AWI0-F1
#
_entry.id   AF-A0A1B6AWI0-F1
#
_cell.length_a   1.000
_cell.length_b   1.000
_cell.length_c   1.000
_cell.angle_alpha   90.00
_cell.angle_beta   90.00
_cell.angle_gamma   90.00
#
_symmetry.space_group_name_H-M   'P 1'
#
loop_
_entity.id
_entity.type
_entity.pdbx_description
1 polymer ?
#
loop_
_entity_poly.entity_id
_entity_poly.type
_entity_poly.pdbx_seq_one_letter_code
_entity_poly.pdbx_strand_id
1 'polypeptide(L)'
;MALFDAALGSTEPMALPVRLDLTALRQQGDVPPLLRSLIRTRTRRSGAAAASGIARRLAGLSPVERRAALLDVVRGRIAAVLGHTSPETVASDRAFQDLGFDSLTAIELRNLLGKATGLRLPATTVFDYPTADALAGHLLDELFGAEQEAGTTTHLPVSALPSPADDPVVIVGMSCRFPGGVASPEDLWRLVAEGVDAVSDFPTDRGWEIEDTDDPERAGAIATRSGGFLYDAADFDPEFFGMSPREALTTDAQQRLLLETTWEALERAGMDPATLRGSRTGVFAGVMYHDYSTLLSGREFEGYQGSGSAGSVASGRVSYTFGFEGPAVTVDTACSSSLVALHLAAQSLRQGECSLALAGGVTVMSTPLTFVEFSRQGGLAADGRCKAFSDAADGVGWAEGAGILVLERLSDARRHGHRVLAVVRGSAVNQDGASNGLTAPNGPSQQRVIRQALTSAGLSAADVDAVEAHGTGTTLGDPIEAQALLATYGQGRSGGRPLLLGSVKSNIGHAQAASGVAGVIKMVLAMRHGVLPRTLHVDQPSTHVDWSAGAVELLTSAVEWPQGEGPRRAGVSSFGISGTNAHVILEQPEPDAAVLDAGPAAESDAELDEASDAAARAQAPVPAPVPLSGRNEPALRAQAARLLSHLDGAPGPRVKDVAYSLATRRSAFPHRAVILAANREDLLRSLSALAEGRSEAALVAQGRTPSGSKLAFLFS
;
A
#
# COMPACT_ATOMS: atom_id res chain seq x y z
N MET A 1 -69.54 21.41 -10.63
CA MET A 1 -70.12 20.08 -10.91
C MET A 1 -69.26 19.27 -11.88
N ALA A 2 -68.71 19.85 -12.96
CA ALA A 2 -67.87 19.12 -13.92
C ALA A 2 -66.74 18.22 -13.35
N LEU A 3 -66.05 18.62 -12.27
CA LEU A 3 -65.00 17.78 -11.65
C LEU A 3 -65.55 16.56 -10.90
N PHE A 4 -66.78 16.65 -10.38
CA PHE A 4 -67.48 15.54 -9.75
C PHE A 4 -67.92 14.52 -10.82
N ASP A 5 -68.47 15.02 -11.94
CA ASP A 5 -68.87 14.19 -13.07
C ASP A 5 -67.67 13.46 -13.71
N ALA A 6 -66.51 14.11 -13.79
CA ALA A 6 -65.27 13.50 -14.27
C ALA A 6 -64.70 12.45 -13.30
N ALA A 7 -64.82 12.65 -11.99
CA ALA A 7 -64.37 11.69 -10.98
C ALA A 7 -65.18 10.38 -11.03
N LEU A 8 -66.48 10.46 -11.34
CA LEU A 8 -67.35 9.28 -11.51
C LEU A 8 -66.97 8.41 -12.73
N GLY A 9 -66.26 8.97 -13.72
CA GLY A 9 -65.79 8.26 -14.90
C GLY A 9 -64.36 7.70 -14.81
N SER A 10 -63.69 7.86 -13.67
CA SER A 10 -62.29 7.43 -13.48
C SER A 10 -62.19 5.97 -13.03
N THR A 11 -61.17 5.25 -13.50
CA THR A 11 -60.85 3.88 -13.06
C THR A 11 -59.96 3.83 -11.82
N GLU A 12 -59.57 4.99 -11.28
CA GLU A 12 -58.72 5.10 -10.09
C GLU A 12 -59.53 4.90 -8.80
N PRO A 13 -59.05 4.08 -7.83
CA PRO A 13 -59.86 3.61 -6.71
C PRO A 13 -60.22 4.67 -5.65
N MET A 14 -59.63 5.87 -5.68
CA MET A 14 -59.99 7.00 -4.80
C MET A 14 -59.81 8.37 -5.49
N ALA A 15 -60.68 8.71 -6.44
CA ALA A 15 -60.73 10.05 -7.02
C ALA A 15 -61.58 11.00 -6.16
N LEU A 16 -60.97 12.05 -5.58
CA LEU A 16 -61.67 13.05 -4.79
C LEU A 16 -61.64 14.43 -5.49
N PRO A 17 -62.79 15.07 -5.76
CA PRO A 17 -62.82 16.41 -6.32
C PRO A 17 -62.52 17.44 -5.23
N VAL A 18 -61.25 17.84 -5.08
CA VAL A 18 -60.80 18.82 -4.09
C VAL A 18 -60.57 20.18 -4.76
N ARG A 19 -61.14 21.24 -4.18
CA ARG A 19 -60.85 22.62 -4.59
C ARG A 19 -59.68 23.15 -3.75
N LEU A 20 -58.49 23.19 -4.35
CA LEU A 20 -57.28 23.74 -3.72
C LEU A 20 -57.19 25.26 -3.95
N ASP A 21 -57.04 26.03 -2.87
CA ASP A 21 -56.65 27.45 -2.95
C ASP A 21 -55.13 27.57 -3.03
N LEU A 22 -54.62 27.53 -4.26
CA LEU A 22 -53.19 27.61 -4.55
C LEU A 22 -52.57 28.97 -4.17
N THR A 23 -53.39 30.00 -3.94
CA THR A 23 -52.91 31.33 -3.54
C THR A 23 -52.63 31.37 -2.04
N ALA A 24 -53.51 30.78 -1.24
CA ALA A 24 -53.30 30.61 0.20
C ALA A 24 -52.10 29.69 0.50
N LEU A 25 -51.97 28.57 -0.23
CA LEU A 25 -50.85 27.63 -0.08
C LEU A 25 -49.48 28.23 -0.45
N ARG A 26 -49.44 29.23 -1.34
CA ARG A 26 -48.22 29.98 -1.66
C ARG A 26 -47.76 30.91 -0.54
N GLN A 27 -48.67 31.37 0.32
CA GLN A 27 -48.37 32.33 1.39
C GLN A 27 -47.94 31.65 2.70
N GLN A 28 -48.18 30.34 2.85
CA GLN A 28 -47.82 29.58 4.07
C GLN A 28 -46.34 29.15 4.15
N GLY A 29 -45.52 29.44 3.13
CA GLY A 29 -44.07 29.27 3.17
C GLY A 29 -43.58 27.83 2.98
N ASP A 30 -44.19 26.84 3.65
CA ASP A 30 -43.81 25.43 3.58
C ASP A 30 -44.86 24.60 2.84
N VAL A 31 -44.54 24.16 1.61
CA VAL A 31 -45.45 23.38 0.77
C VAL A 31 -45.12 21.89 0.89
N PRO A 32 -46.08 21.04 1.33
CA PRO A 32 -45.90 19.59 1.42
C PRO A 32 -45.42 18.98 0.09
N PRO A 33 -44.55 17.95 0.12
CA PRO A 33 -43.91 17.39 -1.09
C PRO A 33 -44.88 17.03 -2.22
N LEU A 34 -46.04 16.46 -1.87
CA LEU A 34 -47.08 16.03 -2.82
C LEU A 34 -47.74 17.18 -3.61
N LEU A 35 -47.63 18.43 -3.12
CA LEU A 35 -48.27 19.60 -3.73
C LEU A 35 -47.28 20.52 -4.48
N ARG A 36 -45.98 20.20 -4.48
CA ARG A 36 -44.93 21.03 -5.10
C ARG A 36 -45.04 21.11 -6.62
N SER A 37 -45.54 20.07 -7.28
CA SER A 37 -45.76 20.06 -8.75
C SER A 37 -46.86 21.03 -9.20
N LEU A 38 -47.81 21.36 -8.31
CA LEU A 38 -48.93 22.27 -8.58
C LEU A 38 -48.61 23.74 -8.26
N ILE A 39 -47.51 24.01 -7.55
CA ILE A 39 -47.10 25.35 -7.13
C ILE A 39 -45.75 25.69 -7.77
N ARG A 40 -45.78 26.46 -8.86
CA ARG A 40 -44.58 26.99 -9.51
C ARG A 40 -43.92 28.05 -8.63
N THR A 41 -43.03 27.63 -7.73
CA THR A 41 -42.19 28.54 -6.94
C THR A 41 -41.10 29.14 -7.82
N ARG A 42 -41.03 30.47 -7.87
CA ARG A 42 -39.95 31.20 -8.54
C ARG A 42 -38.71 31.07 -7.65
N THR A 43 -37.74 30.25 -8.03
CA THR A 43 -36.44 30.14 -7.37
C THR A 43 -35.69 31.47 -7.50
N ARG A 44 -35.85 32.35 -6.51
CA ARG A 44 -34.95 33.47 -6.29
C ARG A 44 -33.64 32.90 -5.76
N ARG A 45 -32.59 32.89 -6.59
CA ARG A 45 -31.20 32.67 -6.18
C ARG A 45 -30.85 33.68 -5.08
N SER A 46 -30.73 33.21 -3.84
CA SER A 46 -30.23 33.97 -2.69
C SER A 46 -28.97 33.34 -2.08
N GLY A 47 -28.12 32.73 -2.91
CA GLY A 47 -26.87 32.10 -2.45
C GLY A 47 -25.77 33.09 -2.04
N ALA A 48 -25.78 34.32 -2.55
CA ALA A 48 -24.72 35.30 -2.27
C ALA A 48 -24.97 36.15 -1.00
N ALA A 49 -26.20 36.22 -0.49
CA ALA A 49 -26.53 37.09 0.64
C ALA A 49 -26.18 36.47 2.01
N ALA A 50 -26.30 35.14 2.16
CA ALA A 50 -26.06 34.44 3.43
C ALA A 50 -24.56 34.33 3.78
N ALA A 51 -23.70 34.08 2.78
CA ALA A 51 -22.24 34.12 2.91
C ALA A 51 -21.75 35.45 3.52
N SER A 52 -22.42 36.54 3.15
CA SER A 52 -22.08 37.89 3.59
C SER A 52 -22.57 38.26 5.00
N GLY A 53 -23.41 37.43 5.64
CA GLY A 53 -24.03 37.73 6.94
C GLY A 53 -23.20 37.26 8.14
N ILE A 54 -22.82 35.99 8.16
CA ILE A 54 -22.02 35.40 9.25
C ILE A 54 -20.57 35.90 9.19
N ALA A 55 -19.92 35.88 8.01
CA ALA A 55 -18.54 36.36 7.86
C ALA A 55 -18.41 37.84 8.28
N ARG A 56 -19.36 38.70 7.88
CA ARG A 56 -19.39 40.13 8.25
C ARG A 56 -19.67 40.34 9.74
N ARG A 57 -20.55 39.53 10.34
CA ARG A 57 -20.85 39.61 11.78
C ARG A 57 -19.65 39.18 12.64
N LEU A 58 -18.88 38.20 12.15
CA LEU A 58 -17.69 37.69 12.84
C LEU A 58 -16.45 38.56 12.60
N ALA A 59 -16.32 39.25 11.46
CA ALA A 59 -15.16 40.09 11.13
C ALA A 59 -14.85 41.19 12.17
N GLY A 60 -15.85 41.70 12.89
CA GLY A 60 -15.68 42.72 13.93
C GLY A 60 -15.32 42.19 15.33
N LEU A 61 -15.29 40.86 15.53
CA LEU A 61 -15.06 40.23 16.84
C LEU A 61 -13.59 39.83 17.02
N SER A 62 -13.12 39.74 18.26
CA SER A 62 -11.81 39.15 18.58
C SER A 62 -11.77 37.66 18.23
N PRO A 63 -10.58 37.03 18.03
CA PRO A 63 -10.49 35.61 17.68
C PRO A 63 -11.24 34.67 18.64
N VAL A 64 -11.20 34.97 19.95
CA VAL A 64 -11.91 34.20 20.98
C VAL A 64 -13.43 34.35 20.85
N GLU A 65 -13.91 35.56 20.63
CA GLU A 65 -15.34 35.85 20.43
C GLU A 65 -15.87 35.30 19.10
N ARG A 66 -15.04 35.30 18.03
CA ARG A 66 -15.39 34.68 16.75
C ARG A 66 -15.63 33.18 16.91
N ARG A 67 -14.75 32.50 17.66
CA ARG A 67 -14.84 31.06 17.94
C ARG A 67 -16.08 30.72 18.76
N ALA A 68 -16.35 31.46 19.83
CA ALA A 68 -17.56 31.28 20.63
C ALA A 68 -18.83 31.47 19.79
N ALA A 69 -18.89 32.56 19.01
CA ALA A 69 -20.06 32.86 18.19
C ALA A 69 -20.29 31.85 17.06
N LEU A 70 -19.22 31.30 16.46
CA LEU A 70 -19.37 30.26 15.43
C LEU A 70 -19.72 28.90 16.04
N LEU A 71 -19.19 28.58 17.23
CA LEU A 71 -19.57 27.39 17.98
C LEU A 71 -21.08 27.40 18.32
N ASP A 72 -21.64 28.53 18.73
CA ASP A 72 -23.08 28.66 18.99
C ASP A 72 -23.92 28.41 17.74
N VAL A 73 -23.45 28.89 16.57
CA VAL A 73 -24.11 28.63 15.28
C VAL A 73 -24.08 27.14 14.97
N VAL A 74 -22.92 26.48 15.14
CA VAL A 74 -22.75 25.05 14.88
C VAL A 74 -23.64 24.22 15.82
N ARG A 75 -23.61 24.48 17.13
CA ARG A 75 -24.48 23.83 18.14
C ARG A 75 -25.96 24.04 17.84
N GLY A 76 -26.35 25.23 17.38
CA GLY A 76 -27.73 25.51 16.99
C GLY A 76 -28.18 24.72 15.76
N ARG A 77 -27.29 24.46 14.79
CA ARG A 77 -27.60 23.59 13.65
C ARG A 77 -27.64 22.12 14.04
N ILE A 78 -26.74 21.67 14.90
CA ILE A 78 -26.75 20.31 15.44
C ILE A 78 -28.05 20.05 16.21
N ALA A 79 -28.45 20.96 17.10
CA ALA A 79 -29.70 20.84 17.85
C ALA A 79 -30.91 20.76 16.93
N ALA A 80 -30.93 21.51 15.82
CA ALA A 80 -32.01 21.45 14.85
C ALA A 80 -32.10 20.10 14.13
N VAL A 81 -30.96 19.50 13.76
CA VAL A 81 -30.91 18.18 13.08
C VAL A 81 -31.30 17.05 14.04
N LEU A 82 -30.83 17.10 15.29
CA LEU A 82 -31.12 16.08 16.32
C LEU A 82 -32.47 16.28 17.03
N GLY A 83 -33.22 17.34 16.70
CA GLY A 83 -34.51 17.65 17.33
C GLY A 83 -34.40 18.11 18.79
N HIS A 84 -33.23 18.58 19.23
CA HIS A 84 -33.05 19.18 20.56
C HIS A 84 -33.64 20.60 20.62
N THR A 85 -34.31 20.92 21.73
CA THR A 85 -34.95 22.22 21.95
C THR A 85 -33.98 23.35 22.30
N SER A 86 -32.75 23.02 22.73
CA SER A 86 -31.72 24.00 23.08
C SER A 86 -30.34 23.60 22.53
N PRO A 87 -29.55 24.54 21.97
CA PRO A 87 -28.15 24.32 21.60
C PRO A 87 -27.25 23.93 22.79
N GLU A 88 -27.65 24.32 24.01
CA GLU A 88 -26.87 24.10 25.25
C GLU A 88 -26.81 22.63 25.67
N THR A 89 -27.76 21.79 25.22
CA THR A 89 -27.78 20.35 25.53
C THR A 89 -26.81 19.55 24.66
N VAL A 90 -26.28 20.15 23.59
CA VAL A 90 -25.28 19.52 22.71
C VAL A 90 -23.90 19.73 23.31
N ALA A 91 -23.25 18.68 23.80
CA ALA A 91 -21.88 18.75 24.28
C ALA A 91 -20.93 19.12 23.13
N SER A 92 -20.04 20.10 23.33
CA SER A 92 -19.18 20.63 22.25
C SER A 92 -17.97 19.75 21.93
N ASP A 93 -17.59 18.89 22.86
CA ASP A 93 -16.39 18.03 22.86
C ASP A 93 -16.69 16.55 22.55
N ARG A 94 -17.96 16.15 22.50
CA ARG A 94 -18.37 14.79 22.14
C ARG A 94 -18.40 14.58 20.63
N ALA A 95 -18.04 13.37 20.22
CA ALA A 95 -18.10 12.95 18.83
C ALA A 95 -19.55 12.94 18.32
N PHE A 96 -19.77 13.31 17.06
CA PHE A 96 -21.11 13.33 16.46
C PHE A 96 -21.78 11.95 16.47
N GLN A 97 -21.01 10.86 16.29
CA GLN A 97 -21.54 9.50 16.40
C GLN A 97 -22.17 9.22 17.77
N ASP A 98 -21.54 9.66 18.87
CA ASP A 98 -22.08 9.49 20.24
C ASP A 98 -23.33 10.36 20.49
N LEU A 99 -23.53 11.38 19.66
CA LEU A 99 -24.70 12.26 19.67
C LEU A 99 -25.82 11.75 18.74
N GLY A 100 -25.63 10.59 18.08
CA GLY A 100 -26.63 9.95 17.23
C GLY A 100 -26.61 10.39 15.77
N PHE A 101 -25.49 10.93 15.27
CA PHE A 101 -25.35 11.20 13.84
C PHE A 101 -25.13 9.92 13.03
N ASP A 102 -25.89 9.81 11.95
CA ASP A 102 -25.76 8.85 10.87
C ASP A 102 -25.36 9.57 9.55
N SER A 103 -25.19 8.81 8.46
CA SER A 103 -24.80 9.36 7.16
C SER A 103 -25.79 10.38 6.60
N LEU A 104 -27.09 10.28 6.92
CA LEU A 104 -28.14 11.16 6.38
C LEU A 104 -28.20 12.49 7.16
N THR A 105 -28.14 12.42 8.48
CA THR A 105 -28.06 13.59 9.37
C THR A 105 -26.75 14.35 9.21
N ALA A 106 -25.63 13.67 8.90
CA ALA A 106 -24.36 14.31 8.55
C ALA A 106 -24.47 15.16 7.27
N ILE A 107 -25.15 14.64 6.23
CA ILE A 107 -25.41 15.37 4.99
C ILE A 107 -26.33 16.57 5.25
N GLU A 108 -27.37 16.40 6.06
CA GLU A 108 -28.28 17.48 6.43
C GLU A 108 -27.55 18.60 7.18
N LEU A 109 -26.74 18.27 8.19
CA LEU A 109 -25.92 19.22 8.92
C LEU A 109 -24.96 19.96 7.98
N ARG A 110 -24.26 19.24 7.10
CA ARG A 110 -23.36 19.83 6.09
C ARG A 110 -24.10 20.82 5.20
N ASN A 111 -25.29 20.48 4.72
CA ASN A 111 -26.11 21.36 3.87
C ASN A 111 -26.58 22.60 4.62
N LEU A 112 -27.00 22.46 5.88
CA LEU A 112 -27.40 23.57 6.73
C LEU A 112 -26.22 24.52 7.03
N LEU A 113 -25.04 23.97 7.30
CA LEU A 113 -23.82 24.74 7.55
C LEU A 113 -23.32 25.45 6.29
N GLY A 114 -23.30 24.77 5.14
CA GLY A 114 -22.94 25.39 3.86
C GLY A 114 -23.89 26.54 3.50
N LYS A 115 -25.20 26.38 3.75
CA LYS A 115 -26.19 27.45 3.56
C LYS A 115 -25.99 28.63 4.54
N ALA A 116 -25.61 28.35 5.78
CA ALA A 116 -25.42 29.37 6.81
C ALA A 116 -24.13 30.18 6.62
N THR A 117 -23.03 29.50 6.27
CA THR A 117 -21.70 30.09 6.12
C THR A 117 -21.44 30.60 4.69
N GLY A 118 -22.14 30.06 3.70
CA GLY A 118 -21.88 30.32 2.28
C GLY A 118 -20.73 29.50 1.71
N LEU A 119 -20.10 28.65 2.52
CA LEU A 119 -18.99 27.79 2.11
C LEU A 119 -19.50 26.60 1.29
N ARG A 120 -18.66 26.17 0.33
CA ARG A 120 -18.83 24.86 -0.32
C ARG A 120 -18.09 23.82 0.53
N LEU A 121 -18.85 23.12 1.36
CA LEU A 121 -18.31 22.11 2.26
C LEU A 121 -18.29 20.72 1.59
N PRO A 122 -17.16 19.99 1.61
CA PRO A 122 -17.07 18.60 1.18
C PRO A 122 -18.05 17.70 1.94
N ALA A 123 -18.42 16.57 1.34
CA ALA A 123 -19.31 15.59 1.99
C ALA A 123 -18.71 15.00 3.28
N THR A 124 -17.39 14.94 3.38
CA THR A 124 -16.63 14.38 4.51
C THR A 124 -16.52 15.32 5.71
N THR A 125 -16.89 16.60 5.57
CA THR A 125 -16.63 17.66 6.58
C THR A 125 -17.04 17.28 8.01
N VAL A 126 -18.21 16.65 8.18
CA VAL A 126 -18.73 16.27 9.52
C VAL A 126 -17.92 15.12 10.12
N PHE A 127 -17.35 14.23 9.30
CA PHE A 127 -16.49 13.13 9.73
C PHE A 127 -15.06 13.58 10.00
N ASP A 128 -14.56 14.53 9.20
CA ASP A 128 -13.23 15.12 9.33
C ASP A 128 -13.07 15.95 10.61
N TYR A 129 -14.15 16.61 11.04
CA TYR A 129 -14.20 17.44 12.24
C TYR A 129 -15.29 16.93 13.19
N PRO A 130 -15.01 15.87 13.95
CA PRO A 130 -16.03 15.02 14.56
C PRO A 130 -16.75 15.62 15.77
N THR A 131 -16.41 16.85 16.18
CA THR A 131 -17.03 17.55 17.31
C THR A 131 -17.49 18.94 16.90
N ALA A 132 -18.47 19.50 17.61
CA ALA A 132 -18.96 20.85 17.33
C ALA A 132 -17.83 21.90 17.43
N ASP A 133 -16.90 21.69 18.36
CA ASP A 133 -15.73 22.56 18.58
C ASP A 133 -14.71 22.47 17.43
N ALA A 134 -14.38 21.25 16.98
CA ALA A 134 -13.48 21.05 15.84
C ALA A 134 -14.09 21.61 14.54
N LEU A 135 -15.38 21.39 14.33
CA LEU A 135 -16.09 21.87 13.15
C LEU A 135 -16.20 23.40 13.13
N ALA A 136 -16.44 24.03 14.28
CA ALA A 136 -16.40 25.49 14.40
C ALA A 136 -15.00 26.05 14.12
N GLY A 137 -13.93 25.37 14.58
CA GLY A 137 -12.56 25.73 14.24
C GLY A 137 -12.31 25.71 12.73
N HIS A 138 -12.66 24.62 12.07
CA HIS A 138 -12.49 24.50 10.61
C HIS A 138 -13.26 25.57 9.83
N LEU A 139 -14.52 25.82 10.18
CA LEU A 139 -15.32 26.83 9.50
C LEU A 139 -14.75 28.25 9.71
N LEU A 140 -14.08 28.51 10.84
CA LEU A 140 -13.35 29.78 11.02
C LEU A 140 -12.16 29.87 10.08
N ASP A 141 -11.39 28.81 9.95
CA ASP A 141 -10.21 28.78 9.07
C ASP A 141 -10.62 28.95 7.60
N GLU A 142 -11.71 28.33 7.16
CA GLU A 142 -12.26 28.54 5.81
C GLU A 142 -12.80 29.96 5.58
N LEU A 143 -13.33 30.62 6.63
CA LEU A 143 -13.89 31.97 6.53
C LEU A 143 -12.84 33.08 6.66
N PHE A 144 -11.74 32.86 7.37
CA PHE A 144 -10.77 33.89 7.77
C PHE A 144 -9.29 33.51 7.55
N GLY A 145 -8.98 32.24 7.31
CA GLY A 145 -7.62 31.70 7.23
C GLY A 145 -6.78 32.21 6.06
N ALA A 146 -7.41 32.82 5.05
CA ALA A 146 -6.68 33.47 3.94
C ALA A 146 -5.91 34.75 4.36
N GLU A 147 -6.12 35.30 5.56
CA GLU A 147 -5.43 36.51 6.05
C GLU A 147 -4.39 36.25 7.15
N GLN A 148 -4.16 35.00 7.59
CA GLN A 148 -3.37 34.71 8.81
C GLN A 148 -2.23 33.70 8.68
N GLU A 149 -1.87 33.26 7.46
CA GLU A 149 -0.69 32.38 7.25
C GLU A 149 0.67 33.09 7.31
N ALA A 150 0.74 34.38 7.67
CA ALA A 150 2.01 35.09 7.86
C ALA A 150 2.51 35.15 9.32
N GLY A 151 1.87 34.47 10.28
CA GLY A 151 2.24 34.64 11.69
C GLY A 151 1.98 33.45 12.61
N THR A 152 3.07 32.78 12.99
CA THR A 152 3.25 31.98 14.21
C THR A 152 2.83 30.50 14.16
N THR A 153 3.56 29.70 13.38
CA THR A 153 3.77 28.28 13.71
C THR A 153 4.96 28.16 14.67
N THR A 154 4.68 27.97 15.96
CA THR A 154 5.69 27.60 16.95
C THR A 154 6.13 26.16 16.67
N HIS A 155 7.11 25.98 15.78
CA HIS A 155 7.83 24.71 15.64
C HIS A 155 8.72 24.52 16.86
N LEU A 156 8.42 23.52 17.67
CA LEU A 156 9.37 23.04 18.68
C LEU A 156 10.62 22.52 17.94
N PRO A 157 11.83 22.95 18.34
CA PRO A 157 13.05 22.51 17.66
C PRO A 157 13.31 21.04 17.99
N VAL A 158 13.16 20.17 16.99
CA VAL A 158 13.75 18.83 17.04
C VAL A 158 15.26 19.01 16.88
N SER A 159 16.00 18.56 17.89
CA SER A 159 17.46 18.60 17.93
C SER A 159 18.06 17.97 16.68
N ALA A 160 18.97 18.71 16.02
CA ALA A 160 19.62 18.30 14.78
C ALA A 160 20.53 17.08 15.00
N LEU A 161 20.10 15.93 14.50
CA LEU A 161 21.00 14.91 13.95
C LEU A 161 21.55 15.42 12.61
N PRO A 162 22.69 14.90 12.11
CA PRO A 162 23.24 15.29 10.80
C PRO A 162 22.16 15.25 9.71
N SER A 163 22.24 16.21 8.78
CA SER A 163 21.25 16.42 7.72
C SER A 163 20.92 15.10 7.00
N PRO A 164 19.68 14.59 7.09
CA PRO A 164 19.24 13.39 6.38
C PRO A 164 19.31 13.51 4.85
N ALA A 165 19.63 14.69 4.32
CA ALA A 165 19.68 14.98 2.89
C ALA A 165 20.92 14.39 2.18
N ASP A 166 22.04 14.23 2.89
CA ASP A 166 23.32 13.87 2.25
C ASP A 166 23.55 12.34 2.15
N ASP A 167 22.88 11.54 2.98
CA ASP A 167 22.99 10.08 3.00
C ASP A 167 21.63 9.40 3.19
N PRO A 168 20.79 9.37 2.14
CA PRO A 168 19.43 8.85 2.24
C PRO A 168 19.39 7.33 2.41
N VAL A 169 18.27 6.82 2.92
CA VAL A 169 18.01 5.37 2.97
C VAL A 169 17.58 4.89 1.59
N VAL A 170 18.14 3.78 1.14
CA VAL A 170 17.91 3.19 -0.18
C VAL A 170 17.42 1.76 -0.09
N ILE A 171 16.59 1.35 -1.05
CA ILE A 171 16.17 -0.03 -1.26
C ILE A 171 17.18 -0.69 -2.20
N VAL A 172 17.85 -1.75 -1.75
CA VAL A 172 18.86 -2.50 -2.53
C VAL A 172 18.42 -3.91 -2.92
N GLY A 173 17.34 -4.42 -2.31
CA GLY A 173 16.76 -5.72 -2.61
C GLY A 173 15.29 -5.78 -2.22
N MET A 174 14.54 -6.69 -2.85
CA MET A 174 13.11 -6.86 -2.62
C MET A 174 12.65 -8.25 -3.04
N SER A 175 11.72 -8.83 -2.29
CA SER A 175 11.04 -10.11 -2.60
C SER A 175 9.58 -10.02 -2.17
N CYS A 176 8.72 -10.89 -2.72
CA CYS A 176 7.33 -10.94 -2.31
C CYS A 176 6.63 -12.26 -2.65
N ARG A 177 5.48 -12.48 -2.00
CA ARG A 177 4.43 -13.44 -2.35
C ARG A 177 3.10 -12.71 -2.35
N PHE A 178 2.35 -12.77 -3.45
CA PHE A 178 1.01 -12.17 -3.54
C PHE A 178 0.05 -13.09 -4.32
N PRO A 179 -1.26 -12.86 -4.23
CA PRO A 179 -2.27 -13.62 -4.97
C PRO A 179 -2.02 -13.62 -6.48
N GLY A 180 -2.60 -14.60 -7.18
CA GLY A 180 -2.40 -14.78 -8.62
C GLY A 180 -1.07 -15.46 -8.99
N GLY A 181 -0.46 -16.20 -8.05
CA GLY A 181 0.79 -16.91 -8.27
C GLY A 181 2.02 -16.00 -8.32
N VAL A 182 1.94 -14.81 -7.73
CA VAL A 182 3.07 -13.87 -7.68
C VAL A 182 4.11 -14.38 -6.70
N ALA A 183 5.23 -14.87 -7.23
CA ALA A 183 6.36 -15.37 -6.45
C ALA A 183 7.58 -14.43 -6.45
N SER A 184 7.52 -13.31 -7.18
CA SER A 184 8.61 -12.35 -7.29
C SER A 184 8.10 -10.95 -7.58
N PRO A 185 8.93 -9.90 -7.36
CA PRO A 185 8.57 -8.57 -7.80
C PRO A 185 8.25 -8.47 -9.29
N GLU A 186 8.99 -9.17 -10.14
CA GLU A 186 8.73 -9.16 -11.59
C GLU A 186 7.39 -9.81 -11.94
N ASP A 187 6.95 -10.83 -11.20
CA ASP A 187 5.60 -11.39 -11.38
C ASP A 187 4.53 -10.39 -10.92
N LEU A 188 4.75 -9.65 -9.82
CA LEU A 188 3.84 -8.58 -9.42
C LEU A 188 3.73 -7.52 -10.51
N TRP A 189 4.87 -7.13 -11.09
CA TRP A 189 4.88 -6.17 -12.20
C TRP A 189 4.10 -6.68 -13.41
N ARG A 190 4.32 -7.93 -13.82
CA ARG A 190 3.57 -8.55 -14.93
C ARG A 190 2.07 -8.48 -14.66
N LEU A 191 1.65 -8.90 -13.46
CA LEU A 191 0.25 -8.90 -13.04
C LEU A 191 -0.38 -7.51 -13.12
N VAL A 192 0.26 -6.47 -12.56
CA VAL A 192 -0.31 -5.11 -12.56
C VAL A 192 -0.23 -4.45 -13.94
N ALA A 193 0.84 -4.68 -14.70
CA ALA A 193 1.03 -4.10 -16.03
C ALA A 193 0.03 -4.68 -17.06
N GLU A 194 -0.30 -5.97 -16.94
CA GLU A 194 -1.31 -6.64 -17.76
C GLU A 194 -2.74 -6.37 -17.26
N GLY A 195 -2.90 -5.71 -16.11
CA GLY A 195 -4.20 -5.34 -15.55
C GLY A 195 -5.01 -6.56 -15.07
N VAL A 196 -4.32 -7.57 -14.54
CA VAL A 196 -4.92 -8.81 -14.03
C VAL A 196 -5.59 -8.56 -12.66
N ASP A 197 -6.78 -9.14 -12.50
CA ASP A 197 -7.51 -9.27 -11.24
C ASP A 197 -7.21 -10.66 -10.66
N ALA A 198 -6.61 -10.69 -9.47
CA ALA A 198 -6.15 -11.89 -8.79
C ALA A 198 -7.10 -12.37 -7.67
N VAL A 199 -8.29 -11.78 -7.56
CA VAL A 199 -9.32 -12.26 -6.65
C VAL A 199 -9.83 -13.63 -7.13
N SER A 200 -9.87 -14.59 -6.21
CA SER A 200 -10.22 -15.98 -6.46
C SER A 200 -11.11 -16.56 -5.35
N ASP A 201 -11.57 -17.79 -5.53
CA ASP A 201 -12.35 -18.51 -4.51
C ASP A 201 -11.48 -18.89 -3.31
N PHE A 202 -12.11 -19.16 -2.17
CA PHE A 202 -11.39 -19.60 -0.97
C PHE A 202 -10.57 -20.89 -1.17
N PRO A 203 -9.43 -21.04 -0.48
CA PRO A 203 -8.62 -22.25 -0.52
C PRO A 203 -9.36 -23.45 0.10
N THR A 204 -9.22 -24.62 -0.53
CA THR A 204 -9.95 -25.86 -0.15
C THR A 204 -9.16 -26.77 0.78
N ASP A 205 -7.92 -26.41 1.12
CA ASP A 205 -6.95 -27.20 1.88
C ASP A 205 -6.69 -26.66 3.31
N ARG A 206 -7.44 -25.64 3.73
CA ARG A 206 -7.28 -25.02 5.07
C ARG A 206 -8.22 -25.55 6.15
N GLY A 207 -9.07 -26.52 5.80
CA GLY A 207 -10.04 -27.10 6.73
C GLY A 207 -11.11 -26.12 7.20
N TRP A 208 -11.41 -25.08 6.41
CA TRP A 208 -12.44 -24.11 6.74
C TRP A 208 -13.83 -24.74 6.60
N GLU A 209 -14.54 -24.87 7.73
CA GLU A 209 -15.94 -25.28 7.75
C GLU A 209 -16.83 -24.06 7.48
N ILE A 210 -17.30 -23.91 6.25
CA ILE A 210 -18.13 -22.79 5.82
C ILE A 210 -19.53 -23.31 5.59
N GLU A 211 -20.47 -22.97 6.47
CA GLU A 211 -21.88 -23.29 6.25
C GLU A 211 -22.47 -22.40 5.16
N ASP A 212 -23.19 -23.00 4.22
CA ASP A 212 -24.07 -22.27 3.31
C ASP A 212 -25.28 -21.76 4.08
N THR A 213 -25.38 -20.44 4.21
CA THR A 213 -26.53 -19.77 4.82
C THR A 213 -26.95 -18.60 3.95
N ASP A 214 -28.24 -18.56 3.58
CA ASP A 214 -28.85 -17.41 2.90
C ASP A 214 -29.20 -16.29 3.88
N ASP A 215 -29.08 -16.54 5.20
CA ASP A 215 -29.29 -15.54 6.25
C ASP A 215 -27.98 -14.81 6.58
N PRO A 216 -27.81 -13.54 6.13
CA PRO A 216 -26.61 -12.75 6.41
C PRO A 216 -26.50 -12.33 7.89
N GLU A 217 -27.59 -12.38 8.66
CA GLU A 217 -27.61 -12.04 10.09
C GLU A 217 -27.20 -13.22 10.98
N ARG A 218 -27.06 -14.43 10.41
CA ARG A 218 -26.68 -15.63 11.15
C ARG A 218 -25.26 -15.49 11.71
N ALA A 219 -25.07 -15.96 12.94
CA ALA A 219 -23.74 -16.01 13.53
C ALA A 219 -22.80 -16.92 12.72
N GLY A 220 -21.63 -16.39 12.35
CA GLY A 220 -20.68 -17.11 11.50
C GLY A 220 -20.92 -16.94 9.99
N ALA A 221 -21.95 -16.19 9.57
CA ALA A 221 -22.20 -15.92 8.15
C ALA A 221 -21.04 -15.13 7.52
N ILE A 222 -20.73 -15.49 6.27
CA ILE A 222 -19.70 -14.86 5.46
C ILE A 222 -20.36 -14.28 4.21
N ALA A 223 -20.24 -12.97 4.01
CA ALA A 223 -20.91 -12.22 2.94
C ALA A 223 -20.29 -12.44 1.55
N THR A 224 -19.04 -12.90 1.47
CA THR A 224 -18.35 -13.18 0.21
C THR A 224 -17.43 -14.38 0.33
N ARG A 225 -17.33 -15.19 -0.74
CA ARG A 225 -16.42 -16.35 -0.82
C ARG A 225 -15.23 -16.11 -1.74
N SER A 226 -14.94 -14.84 -1.99
CA SER A 226 -13.87 -14.42 -2.87
C SER A 226 -12.87 -13.54 -2.11
N GLY A 227 -11.60 -13.68 -2.44
CA GLY A 227 -10.50 -12.93 -1.86
C GLY A 227 -9.18 -13.21 -2.58
N GLY A 228 -8.10 -12.57 -2.18
CA GLY A 228 -6.77 -12.86 -2.71
C GLY A 228 -6.02 -13.85 -1.82
N PHE A 229 -5.68 -15.03 -2.32
CA PHE A 229 -5.04 -16.08 -1.50
C PHE A 229 -3.66 -16.51 -2.00
N LEU A 230 -2.81 -16.88 -1.04
CA LEU A 230 -1.60 -17.67 -1.24
C LEU A 230 -1.99 -19.16 -1.11
N TYR A 231 -2.26 -19.82 -2.23
CA TYR A 231 -2.66 -21.24 -2.23
C TYR A 231 -1.53 -22.17 -1.78
N ASP A 232 -0.28 -21.74 -1.93
CA ASP A 232 0.93 -22.45 -1.51
C ASP A 232 1.42 -22.03 -0.12
N ALA A 233 0.60 -21.33 0.69
CA ALA A 233 1.01 -20.85 2.02
C ALA A 233 1.45 -21.95 3.01
N ALA A 234 1.05 -23.21 2.76
CA ALA A 234 1.45 -24.35 3.57
C ALA A 234 2.85 -24.89 3.21
N ASP A 235 3.35 -24.61 2.00
CA ASP A 235 4.63 -25.10 1.51
C ASP A 235 5.79 -24.42 2.23
N PHE A 236 6.84 -25.20 2.55
CA PHE A 236 8.03 -24.71 3.24
C PHE A 236 9.17 -25.74 3.14
N ASP A 237 10.43 -25.27 3.03
CA ASP A 237 11.63 -26.12 3.14
C ASP A 237 12.24 -26.06 4.55
N PRO A 238 11.84 -26.95 5.49
CA PRO A 238 12.35 -26.89 6.86
C PRO A 238 13.83 -27.26 6.97
N GLU A 239 14.33 -28.21 6.15
CA GLU A 239 15.73 -28.63 6.18
C GLU A 239 16.64 -27.47 5.76
N PHE A 240 16.20 -26.66 4.79
CA PHE A 240 16.92 -25.47 4.37
C PHE A 240 17.10 -24.44 5.51
N PHE A 241 16.08 -24.24 6.33
CA PHE A 241 16.17 -23.32 7.46
C PHE A 241 16.64 -23.97 8.77
N GLY A 242 17.08 -25.24 8.73
CA GLY A 242 17.59 -25.96 9.91
C GLY A 242 16.50 -26.28 10.93
N MET A 243 15.26 -26.38 10.48
CA MET A 243 14.07 -26.64 11.29
C MET A 243 13.71 -28.12 11.24
N SER A 244 13.35 -28.70 12.38
CA SER A 244 12.83 -30.09 12.38
C SER A 244 11.43 -30.13 11.79
N PRO A 245 10.98 -31.25 11.17
CA PRO A 245 9.61 -31.36 10.66
C PRO A 245 8.53 -31.05 11.70
N ARG A 246 8.76 -31.42 12.97
CA ARG A 246 7.83 -31.13 14.08
C ARG A 246 7.74 -29.64 14.41
N GLU A 247 8.88 -28.94 14.40
CA GLU A 247 8.91 -27.49 14.60
C GLU A 247 8.23 -26.77 13.43
N ALA A 248 8.47 -27.21 12.19
CA ALA A 248 7.88 -26.61 11.00
C ALA A 248 6.35 -26.69 10.99
N LEU A 249 5.79 -27.84 11.37
CA LEU A 249 4.33 -28.05 11.49
C LEU A 249 3.66 -27.16 12.52
N THR A 250 4.41 -26.67 13.52
CA THR A 250 3.88 -25.78 14.57
C THR A 250 4.23 -24.32 14.31
N THR A 251 5.01 -24.04 13.28
CA THR A 251 5.43 -22.68 12.93
C THR A 251 4.39 -22.06 12.01
N ASP A 252 3.86 -20.90 12.41
CA ASP A 252 2.93 -20.10 11.63
C ASP A 252 3.46 -19.88 10.21
N ALA A 253 2.58 -20.04 9.21
CA ALA A 253 2.89 -19.82 7.80
C ALA A 253 3.50 -18.42 7.56
N GLN A 254 3.07 -17.41 8.33
CA GLN A 254 3.65 -16.07 8.29
C GLN A 254 5.15 -16.07 8.64
N GLN A 255 5.57 -16.82 9.66
CA GLN A 255 6.99 -16.92 10.03
C GLN A 255 7.79 -17.69 8.98
N ARG A 256 7.20 -18.74 8.39
CA ARG A 256 7.82 -19.52 7.30
C ARG A 256 8.06 -18.66 6.06
N LEU A 257 7.04 -17.91 5.62
CA LEU A 257 7.15 -16.96 4.50
C LEU A 257 8.15 -15.85 4.76
N LEU A 258 8.25 -15.32 5.99
CA LEU A 258 9.27 -14.33 6.33
C LEU A 258 10.70 -14.88 6.16
N LEU A 259 10.95 -16.15 6.46
CA LEU A 259 12.26 -16.77 6.26
C LEU A 259 12.61 -16.90 4.77
N GLU A 260 11.68 -17.39 3.96
CA GLU A 260 11.87 -17.54 2.51
C GLU A 260 12.04 -16.20 1.81
N THR A 261 11.11 -15.27 2.04
CA THR A 261 11.18 -13.94 1.42
C THR A 261 12.41 -13.15 1.88
N THR A 262 12.85 -13.29 3.13
CA THR A 262 14.12 -12.70 3.58
C THR A 262 15.33 -13.27 2.83
N TRP A 263 15.41 -14.61 2.72
CA TRP A 263 16.49 -15.26 1.96
C TRP A 263 16.57 -14.71 0.53
N GLU A 264 15.42 -14.67 -0.14
CA GLU A 264 15.33 -14.20 -1.53
C GLU A 264 15.66 -12.72 -1.66
N ALA A 265 15.20 -11.86 -0.75
CA ALA A 265 15.47 -10.43 -0.80
C ALA A 265 16.99 -10.16 -0.71
N LEU A 266 17.70 -10.89 0.16
CA LEU A 266 19.15 -10.79 0.31
C LEU A 266 19.91 -11.30 -0.93
N GLU A 267 19.52 -12.46 -1.48
CA GLU A 267 20.13 -12.95 -2.73
C GLU A 267 19.90 -11.99 -3.90
N ARG A 268 18.73 -11.34 -3.95
CA ARG A 268 18.40 -10.35 -4.97
C ARG A 268 19.14 -9.03 -4.79
N ALA A 269 19.51 -8.68 -3.55
CA ALA A 269 20.48 -7.60 -3.26
C ALA A 269 21.93 -7.98 -3.60
N GLY A 270 22.19 -9.24 -3.98
CA GLY A 270 23.54 -9.74 -4.23
C GLY A 270 24.34 -10.00 -2.95
N MET A 271 23.66 -10.24 -1.83
CA MET A 271 24.29 -10.55 -0.55
C MET A 271 24.24 -12.06 -0.32
N ASP A 272 25.36 -12.66 0.09
CA ASP A 272 25.37 -14.03 0.62
C ASP A 272 24.90 -13.97 2.09
N PRO A 273 23.73 -14.53 2.46
CA PRO A 273 23.23 -14.45 3.82
C PRO A 273 24.18 -15.04 4.87
N ALA A 274 25.06 -15.97 4.49
CA ALA A 274 26.06 -16.53 5.39
C ALA A 274 27.09 -15.49 5.85
N THR A 275 27.38 -14.48 5.03
CA THR A 275 28.35 -13.41 5.34
C THR A 275 27.80 -12.36 6.31
N LEU A 276 26.48 -12.35 6.51
CA LEU A 276 25.78 -11.43 7.41
C LEU A 276 25.62 -11.99 8.83
N ARG A 277 26.10 -13.21 9.11
CA ARG A 277 26.12 -13.75 10.47
C ARG A 277 27.00 -12.88 11.38
N GLY A 278 26.45 -12.47 12.51
CA GLY A 278 27.08 -11.56 13.47
C GLY A 278 27.04 -10.08 13.06
N SER A 279 26.36 -9.72 11.96
CA SER A 279 26.25 -8.32 11.56
C SER A 279 25.12 -7.61 12.29
N ARG A 280 25.24 -6.28 12.38
CA ARG A 280 24.21 -5.38 12.95
C ARG A 280 23.05 -5.17 11.96
N THR A 281 22.46 -6.26 11.49
CA THR A 281 21.30 -6.24 10.59
C THR A 281 20.02 -6.18 11.41
N GLY A 282 19.19 -5.16 11.19
CA GLY A 282 17.88 -5.05 11.85
C GLY A 282 16.77 -5.78 11.07
N VAL A 283 15.73 -6.22 11.76
CA VAL A 283 14.54 -6.87 11.21
C VAL A 283 13.29 -6.17 11.74
N PHE A 284 12.52 -5.56 10.84
CA PHE A 284 11.30 -4.82 11.14
C PHE A 284 10.15 -5.42 10.34
N ALA A 285 9.29 -6.20 11.00
CA ALA A 285 8.23 -6.95 10.33
C ALA A 285 6.84 -6.47 10.77
N GLY A 286 6.03 -6.03 9.80
CA GLY A 286 4.60 -5.85 9.99
C GLY A 286 3.90 -7.20 9.97
N VAL A 287 3.34 -7.62 11.11
CA VAL A 287 2.62 -8.90 11.22
C VAL A 287 1.33 -8.62 11.96
N MET A 288 0.21 -9.11 11.42
CA MET A 288 -1.06 -9.08 12.11
C MET A 288 -1.75 -10.44 12.02
N TYR A 289 -2.64 -10.70 12.95
CA TYR A 289 -3.24 -12.01 13.22
C TYR A 289 -2.24 -13.07 13.68
N HIS A 290 -2.69 -13.87 14.65
CA HIS A 290 -1.95 -15.00 15.22
C HIS A 290 -2.87 -16.22 15.34
N ASP A 291 -3.80 -16.33 14.38
CA ASP A 291 -4.88 -17.30 14.37
C ASP A 291 -4.42 -18.73 14.03
N TYR A 292 -3.22 -18.90 13.46
CA TYR A 292 -2.61 -20.22 13.31
C TYR A 292 -2.51 -20.96 14.66
N SER A 293 -2.31 -20.22 15.76
CA SER A 293 -2.25 -20.81 17.11
C SER A 293 -3.53 -21.55 17.51
N THR A 294 -4.69 -21.18 16.95
CA THR A 294 -5.98 -21.82 17.26
C THR A 294 -6.11 -23.19 16.58
N LEU A 295 -5.35 -23.44 15.51
CA LEU A 295 -5.29 -24.73 14.82
C LEU A 295 -4.42 -25.74 15.58
N LEU A 296 -3.48 -25.25 16.38
CA LEU A 296 -2.52 -26.07 17.13
C LEU A 296 -3.10 -26.54 18.46
N SER A 297 -4.10 -27.43 18.43
CA SER A 297 -4.66 -28.08 19.63
C SER A 297 -4.17 -29.52 19.77
N GLY A 298 -3.78 -29.96 20.97
CA GLY A 298 -3.30 -31.33 21.22
C GLY A 298 -1.91 -31.42 21.86
N ARG A 299 -1.57 -32.61 22.38
CA ARG A 299 -0.33 -32.87 23.13
C ARG A 299 0.89 -32.98 22.21
N GLU A 300 0.69 -33.35 20.96
CA GLU A 300 1.71 -33.48 19.91
C GLU A 300 2.42 -32.15 19.60
N PHE A 301 1.77 -31.02 19.87
CA PHE A 301 2.29 -29.67 19.62
C PHE A 301 2.91 -29.00 20.86
N GLU A 302 2.83 -29.64 22.03
CA GLU A 302 3.45 -29.14 23.27
C GLU A 302 4.95 -28.86 23.07
N GLY A 303 5.42 -27.72 23.61
CA GLY A 303 6.82 -27.30 23.56
C GLY A 303 7.19 -26.37 22.39
N TYR A 304 6.40 -26.35 21.31
CA TYR A 304 6.62 -25.42 20.18
C TYR A 304 5.47 -24.43 19.95
N GLN A 305 4.25 -24.74 20.41
CA GLN A 305 3.06 -23.87 20.30
C GLN A 305 3.31 -22.40 20.66
N GLY A 306 3.94 -22.15 21.82
CA GLY A 306 4.16 -20.80 22.32
C GLY A 306 5.04 -19.96 21.39
N SER A 307 6.11 -20.56 20.83
CA SER A 307 7.00 -19.87 19.89
C SER A 307 6.50 -19.90 18.44
N GLY A 308 5.66 -20.87 18.09
CA GLY A 308 5.22 -21.15 16.73
C GLY A 308 4.40 -20.03 16.09
N SER A 309 3.62 -19.31 16.91
CA SER A 309 2.71 -18.24 16.43
C SER A 309 2.85 -16.92 17.18
N ALA A 310 3.79 -16.79 18.13
CA ALA A 310 4.01 -15.53 18.83
C ALA A 310 4.52 -14.44 17.88
N GLY A 311 3.87 -13.28 17.86
CA GLY A 311 4.27 -12.14 17.01
C GLY A 311 5.72 -11.70 17.23
N SER A 312 6.21 -11.69 18.48
CA SER A 312 7.61 -11.35 18.79
C SER A 312 8.62 -12.33 18.19
N VAL A 313 8.22 -13.59 17.98
CA VAL A 313 9.07 -14.63 17.40
C VAL A 313 9.17 -14.48 15.88
N ALA A 314 8.24 -13.79 15.21
CA ALA A 314 8.31 -13.61 13.76
C ALA A 314 9.60 -12.90 13.29
N SER A 315 9.89 -11.70 13.81
CA SER A 315 11.13 -10.97 13.53
C SER A 315 12.36 -11.61 14.23
N GLY A 316 12.16 -12.15 15.44
CA GLY A 316 13.20 -12.83 16.20
C GLY A 316 13.73 -14.10 15.52
N ARG A 317 12.86 -14.89 14.88
CA ARG A 317 13.22 -16.12 14.16
C ARG A 317 14.02 -15.82 12.91
N VAL A 318 13.68 -14.76 12.17
CA VAL A 318 14.53 -14.28 11.07
C VAL A 318 15.93 -13.96 11.62
N SER A 319 16.01 -13.14 12.66
CA SER A 319 17.30 -12.78 13.26
C SER A 319 18.10 -14.00 13.73
N TYR A 320 17.45 -14.96 14.40
CA TYR A 320 18.06 -16.21 14.84
C TYR A 320 18.58 -17.07 13.68
N THR A 321 17.76 -17.31 12.66
CA THR A 321 18.09 -18.20 11.55
C THR A 321 19.26 -17.69 10.72
N PHE A 322 19.31 -16.37 10.49
CA PHE A 322 20.36 -15.73 9.71
C PHE A 322 21.53 -15.22 10.56
N GLY A 323 21.41 -15.24 11.89
CA GLY A 323 22.43 -14.79 12.83
C GLY A 323 22.61 -13.26 12.86
N PHE A 324 21.54 -12.50 12.73
CA PHE A 324 21.56 -11.04 12.81
C PHE A 324 21.57 -10.55 14.26
N GLU A 325 22.31 -9.48 14.52
CA GLU A 325 22.51 -8.88 15.85
C GLU A 325 22.01 -7.43 15.96
N GLY A 326 21.24 -6.96 14.97
CA GLY A 326 20.54 -5.67 15.05
C GLY A 326 19.17 -5.77 15.73
N PRO A 327 18.41 -4.66 15.79
CA PRO A 327 17.06 -4.67 16.37
C PRO A 327 16.13 -5.65 15.66
N ALA A 328 15.35 -6.43 16.41
CA ALA A 328 14.32 -7.33 15.89
C ALA A 328 12.96 -6.90 16.43
N VAL A 329 12.11 -6.33 15.58
CA VAL A 329 10.85 -5.68 15.96
C VAL A 329 9.72 -6.22 15.08
N THR A 330 8.68 -6.70 15.74
CA THR A 330 7.38 -6.96 15.09
C THR A 330 6.42 -5.83 15.45
N VAL A 331 5.73 -5.29 14.44
CA VAL A 331 4.78 -4.19 14.59
C VAL A 331 3.40 -4.62 14.11
N ASP A 332 2.38 -4.29 14.90
CA ASP A 332 0.98 -4.39 14.50
C ASP A 332 0.31 -3.03 14.66
N THR A 333 0.15 -2.34 13.54
CA THR A 333 -0.69 -1.16 13.37
C THR A 333 -1.78 -1.44 12.32
N ALA A 334 -2.26 -2.69 12.28
CA ALA A 334 -3.18 -3.20 11.27
C ALA A 334 -2.67 -2.95 9.84
N CYS A 335 -3.47 -2.31 8.98
CA CYS A 335 -3.18 -2.15 7.56
C CYS A 335 -1.90 -1.33 7.27
N SER A 336 -1.46 -0.49 8.21
CA SER A 336 -0.26 0.34 8.05
C SER A 336 1.04 -0.34 8.50
N SER A 337 0.98 -1.56 9.05
CA SER A 337 2.11 -2.24 9.72
C SER A 337 3.40 -2.28 8.89
N SER A 338 3.36 -2.64 7.60
CA SER A 338 4.57 -2.69 6.77
C SER A 338 5.19 -1.31 6.49
N LEU A 339 4.40 -0.24 6.37
CA LEU A 339 4.96 1.11 6.21
C LEU A 339 5.50 1.66 7.54
N VAL A 340 4.88 1.33 8.67
CA VAL A 340 5.43 1.66 9.99
C VAL A 340 6.74 0.91 10.22
N ALA A 341 6.82 -0.37 9.85
CA ALA A 341 8.07 -1.15 9.89
C ALA A 341 9.16 -0.52 9.01
N LEU A 342 8.83 -0.09 7.78
CA LEU A 342 9.75 0.66 6.90
C LEU A 342 10.20 1.99 7.53
N HIS A 343 9.28 2.74 8.14
CA HIS A 343 9.61 3.98 8.85
C HIS A 343 10.62 3.73 9.98
N LEU A 344 10.37 2.74 10.84
CA LEU A 344 11.27 2.39 11.94
C LEU A 344 12.64 1.89 11.46
N ALA A 345 12.67 1.05 10.42
CA ALA A 345 13.91 0.58 9.81
C ALA A 345 14.75 1.74 9.27
N ALA A 346 14.11 2.69 8.56
CA ALA A 346 14.79 3.88 8.06
C ALA A 346 15.32 4.77 9.18
N GLN A 347 14.60 4.91 10.30
CA GLN A 347 15.09 5.63 11.48
C GLN A 347 16.30 4.93 12.11
N SER A 348 16.24 3.61 12.28
CA SER A 348 17.31 2.81 12.88
C SER A 348 18.61 2.87 12.06
N LEU A 349 18.53 2.88 10.71
CA LEU A 349 19.66 3.10 9.82
C LEU A 349 20.25 4.51 9.93
N ARG A 350 19.40 5.56 9.97
CA ARG A 350 19.84 6.96 10.11
C ARG A 350 20.52 7.21 11.46
N GLN A 351 20.03 6.58 12.52
CA GLN A 351 20.60 6.66 13.86
C GLN A 351 21.84 5.76 14.04
N GLY A 352 22.11 4.89 13.05
CA GLY A 352 23.25 3.99 13.08
C GLY A 352 23.12 2.87 14.10
N GLU A 353 21.89 2.48 14.48
CA GLU A 353 21.59 1.32 15.32
C GLU A 353 21.77 0.00 14.56
N CYS A 354 21.54 0.02 13.24
CA CYS A 354 21.86 -1.05 12.31
C CYS A 354 22.60 -0.50 11.07
N SER A 355 23.32 -1.36 10.36
CA SER A 355 24.01 -1.03 9.09
C SER A 355 23.27 -1.54 7.85
N LEU A 356 22.37 -2.50 8.05
CA LEU A 356 21.50 -3.12 7.07
C LEU A 356 20.16 -3.32 7.78
N ALA A 357 19.03 -3.12 7.11
CA ALA A 357 17.72 -3.39 7.69
C ALA A 357 16.82 -4.15 6.71
N LEU A 358 16.11 -5.12 7.25
CA LEU A 358 15.00 -5.80 6.57
C LEU A 358 13.71 -5.15 7.04
N ALA A 359 12.88 -4.70 6.10
CA ALA A 359 11.60 -4.08 6.41
C ALA A 359 10.49 -4.62 5.50
N GLY A 360 9.34 -4.93 6.06
CA GLY A 360 8.24 -5.45 5.26
C GLY A 360 7.04 -5.86 6.07
N GLY A 361 6.23 -6.75 5.53
CA GLY A 361 5.11 -7.32 6.26
C GLY A 361 4.57 -8.58 5.61
N VAL A 362 3.81 -9.34 6.41
CA VAL A 362 3.20 -10.60 6.01
C VAL A 362 1.80 -10.71 6.58
N THR A 363 0.90 -11.33 5.85
CA THR A 363 -0.38 -11.81 6.35
C THR A 363 -0.78 -13.09 5.64
N VAL A 364 -1.13 -14.10 6.44
CA VAL A 364 -1.77 -15.34 6.01
C VAL A 364 -2.96 -15.55 6.94
N MET A 365 -4.14 -15.74 6.38
CA MET A 365 -5.38 -16.03 7.10
C MET A 365 -5.46 -17.53 7.35
N SER A 366 -5.14 -18.00 8.55
CA SER A 366 -5.21 -19.43 8.86
C SER A 366 -6.65 -19.90 9.07
N THR A 367 -7.52 -18.98 9.48
CA THR A 367 -8.94 -19.18 9.73
C THR A 367 -9.79 -18.18 8.93
N PRO A 368 -11.09 -18.45 8.70
CA PRO A 368 -11.97 -17.51 8.00
C PRO A 368 -12.47 -16.36 8.90
N LEU A 369 -11.94 -16.20 10.12
CA LEU A 369 -12.49 -15.30 11.14
C LEU A 369 -12.60 -13.85 10.67
N THR A 370 -11.58 -13.36 9.93
CA THR A 370 -11.59 -11.99 9.38
C THR A 370 -12.79 -11.76 8.45
N PHE A 371 -13.17 -12.75 7.63
CA PHE A 371 -14.35 -12.65 6.77
C PHE A 371 -15.63 -12.62 7.60
N VAL A 372 -15.74 -13.44 8.65
CA VAL A 372 -16.90 -13.45 9.56
C VAL A 372 -17.08 -12.10 10.25
N GLU A 373 -16.01 -11.54 10.81
CA GLU A 373 -16.06 -10.28 11.57
C GLU A 373 -16.46 -9.09 10.69
N PHE A 374 -15.89 -8.98 9.48
CA PHE A 374 -16.19 -7.88 8.58
C PHE A 374 -17.50 -8.04 7.81
N SER A 375 -18.00 -9.27 7.63
CA SER A 375 -19.35 -9.51 7.11
C SER A 375 -20.40 -8.90 8.03
N ARG A 376 -20.27 -9.12 9.34
CA ARG A 376 -21.19 -8.53 10.35
C ARG A 376 -21.16 -7.01 10.40
N GLN A 377 -20.05 -6.39 10.00
CA GLN A 377 -19.91 -4.93 9.97
C GLN A 377 -20.37 -4.32 8.64
N GLY A 378 -20.76 -5.14 7.66
CA GLY A 378 -21.06 -4.67 6.30
C GLY A 378 -19.84 -4.06 5.60
N GLY A 379 -18.62 -4.46 6.00
CA GLY A 379 -17.38 -3.87 5.51
C GLY A 379 -16.81 -4.53 4.26
N LEU A 380 -17.31 -5.71 3.88
CA LEU A 380 -16.81 -6.50 2.74
C LEU A 380 -17.51 -6.13 1.44
N ALA A 381 -16.73 -6.05 0.36
CA ALA A 381 -17.28 -6.03 -0.98
C ALA A 381 -17.94 -7.39 -1.29
N ALA A 382 -19.16 -7.39 -1.84
CA ALA A 382 -19.89 -8.62 -2.09
C ALA A 382 -19.16 -9.54 -3.09
N ASP A 383 -18.47 -8.95 -4.05
CA ASP A 383 -17.66 -9.64 -5.08
C ASP A 383 -16.19 -9.84 -4.67
N GLY A 384 -15.82 -9.51 -3.42
CA GLY A 384 -14.48 -9.66 -2.89
C GLY A 384 -13.42 -8.73 -3.50
N ARG A 385 -13.83 -7.69 -4.25
CA ARG A 385 -12.91 -6.79 -4.98
C ARG A 385 -12.79 -5.41 -4.34
N CYS A 386 -11.57 -4.88 -4.30
CA CYS A 386 -11.33 -3.48 -3.91
C CYS A 386 -11.55 -2.55 -5.12
N LYS A 387 -12.76 -1.99 -5.24
CA LYS A 387 -13.16 -1.06 -6.32
C LYS A 387 -12.73 0.39 -6.02
N ALA A 388 -11.43 0.57 -5.76
CA ALA A 388 -10.86 1.79 -5.22
C ALA A 388 -11.21 3.04 -6.05
N PHE A 389 -11.81 4.04 -5.40
CA PHE A 389 -12.24 5.33 -5.94
C PHE A 389 -13.30 5.26 -7.05
N SER A 390 -13.93 4.09 -7.24
CA SER A 390 -15.05 3.90 -8.15
C SER A 390 -16.37 4.35 -7.49
N ASP A 391 -17.37 4.72 -8.29
CA ASP A 391 -18.73 4.94 -7.77
C ASP A 391 -19.37 3.63 -7.28
N ALA A 392 -18.89 2.49 -7.77
CA ALA A 392 -19.32 1.15 -7.37
C ALA A 392 -18.60 0.61 -6.11
N ALA A 393 -17.85 1.43 -5.39
CA ALA A 393 -17.11 1.01 -4.20
C ALA A 393 -18.07 0.68 -3.03
N ASP A 394 -18.09 -0.58 -2.61
CA ASP A 394 -19.05 -1.16 -1.66
C ASP A 394 -18.39 -1.88 -0.47
N GLY A 395 -17.05 -1.88 -0.37
CA GLY A 395 -16.33 -2.52 0.71
C GLY A 395 -14.92 -2.98 0.35
N VAL A 396 -14.28 -3.64 1.31
CA VAL A 396 -12.93 -4.20 1.14
C VAL A 396 -13.00 -5.62 0.59
N GLY A 397 -12.10 -5.94 -0.34
CA GLY A 397 -11.75 -7.31 -0.70
C GLY A 397 -10.51 -7.76 0.05
N TRP A 398 -10.60 -8.77 0.92
CA TRP A 398 -9.45 -9.23 1.70
C TRP A 398 -8.48 -10.06 0.89
N ALA A 399 -7.20 -9.91 1.20
CA ALA A 399 -6.16 -10.71 0.60
C ALA A 399 -5.00 -10.99 1.55
N GLU A 400 -4.21 -11.99 1.18
CA GLU A 400 -2.97 -12.39 1.82
C GLU A 400 -1.77 -11.80 1.08
N GLY A 401 -0.59 -11.88 1.71
CA GLY A 401 0.63 -11.51 1.02
C GLY A 401 1.83 -11.41 1.96
N ALA A 402 3.02 -11.39 1.35
CA ALA A 402 4.27 -11.13 2.03
C ALA A 402 5.16 -10.25 1.15
N GLY A 403 5.90 -9.32 1.75
CA GLY A 403 6.93 -8.55 1.07
C GLY A 403 8.04 -8.15 2.01
N ILE A 404 9.29 -8.22 1.54
CA ILE A 404 10.49 -7.81 2.27
C ILE A 404 11.32 -6.88 1.39
N LEU A 405 11.81 -5.80 1.99
CA LEU A 405 12.74 -4.84 1.44
C LEU A 405 14.08 -4.95 2.18
N VAL A 406 15.19 -4.86 1.44
CA VAL A 406 16.54 -4.73 2.00
C VAL A 406 16.94 -3.27 1.90
N LEU A 407 17.30 -2.68 3.04
CA LEU A 407 17.57 -1.26 3.18
C LEU A 407 19.00 -1.00 3.67
N GLU A 408 19.67 -0.04 3.06
CA GLU A 408 20.96 0.49 3.51
C GLU A 408 20.91 2.02 3.48
N ARG A 409 21.94 2.67 4.04
CA ARG A 409 22.24 4.05 3.66
C ARG A 409 22.87 4.07 2.27
N LEU A 410 22.66 5.14 1.50
CA LEU A 410 23.21 5.27 0.15
C LEU A 410 24.74 5.15 0.14
N SER A 411 25.42 5.71 1.15
CA SER A 411 26.87 5.62 1.33
C SER A 411 27.34 4.17 1.50
N ASP A 412 26.62 3.38 2.30
CA ASP A 412 26.91 1.96 2.54
C ASP A 412 26.62 1.12 1.28
N ALA A 413 25.50 1.37 0.59
CA ALA A 413 25.17 0.72 -0.67
C ALA A 413 26.25 0.98 -1.73
N ARG A 414 26.69 2.23 -1.89
CA ARG A 414 27.80 2.60 -2.78
C ARG A 414 29.11 1.93 -2.37
N ARG A 415 29.43 1.92 -1.07
CA ARG A 415 30.64 1.28 -0.53
C ARG A 415 30.67 -0.22 -0.81
N HIS A 416 29.54 -0.90 -0.73
CA HIS A 416 29.44 -2.34 -0.98
C HIS A 416 29.17 -2.68 -2.46
N GLY A 417 28.98 -1.68 -3.31
CA GLY A 417 28.63 -1.86 -4.72
C GLY A 417 27.26 -2.54 -4.90
N HIS A 418 26.32 -2.26 -4.01
CA HIS A 418 24.95 -2.73 -4.11
C HIS A 418 24.15 -1.81 -5.04
N ARG A 419 23.33 -2.42 -5.89
CA ARG A 419 22.45 -1.69 -6.80
C ARG A 419 21.36 -0.98 -6.01
N VAL A 420 21.16 0.30 -6.27
CA VAL A 420 20.03 1.05 -5.73
C VAL A 420 18.81 0.87 -6.61
N LEU A 421 17.71 0.40 -6.03
CA LEU A 421 16.42 0.21 -6.72
C LEU A 421 15.53 1.45 -6.60
N ALA A 422 15.52 2.08 -5.42
CA ALA A 422 14.83 3.35 -5.15
C ALA A 422 15.36 4.00 -3.87
N VAL A 423 15.08 5.29 -3.70
CA VAL A 423 15.42 6.08 -2.52
C VAL A 423 14.17 6.29 -1.66
N VAL A 424 14.27 6.01 -0.36
CA VAL A 424 13.24 6.36 0.64
C VAL A 424 13.50 7.79 1.12
N ARG A 425 12.98 8.76 0.37
CA ARG A 425 13.28 10.19 0.56
C ARG A 425 12.75 10.74 1.87
N GLY A 426 11.55 10.34 2.26
CA GLY A 426 10.94 10.74 3.53
C GLY A 426 9.81 9.82 3.93
N SER A 427 9.48 9.81 5.20
CA SER A 427 8.33 9.09 5.73
C SER A 427 7.80 9.75 6.99
N ALA A 428 6.52 9.54 7.27
CA ALA A 428 5.87 9.98 8.50
C ALA A 428 4.81 8.97 8.95
N VAL A 429 4.57 8.96 10.27
CA VAL A 429 3.52 8.16 10.92
C VAL A 429 2.77 9.07 11.90
N ASN A 430 1.44 9.02 11.92
CA ASN A 430 0.62 9.73 12.90
C ASN A 430 -0.61 8.92 13.33
N GLN A 431 -1.50 9.54 14.10
CA GLN A 431 -2.74 8.94 14.60
C GLN A 431 -3.94 9.82 14.29
N ASP A 432 -5.08 9.18 14.03
CA ASP A 432 -6.37 9.85 13.80
C ASP A 432 -6.89 10.55 15.05
N GLY A 433 -6.54 10.04 16.24
CA GLY A 433 -6.97 10.60 17.51
C GLY A 433 -8.45 10.33 17.78
N ALA A 434 -9.15 11.30 18.37
CA ALA A 434 -10.59 11.19 18.63
C ALA A 434 -11.41 11.49 17.35
N SER A 435 -11.38 10.58 16.38
CA SER A 435 -12.17 10.63 15.14
C SER A 435 -13.64 10.25 15.36
N ASN A 436 -14.46 10.25 14.31
CA ASN A 436 -15.89 9.90 14.36
C ASN A 436 -16.12 8.38 14.46
N GLY A 437 -15.49 7.74 15.45
CA GLY A 437 -15.47 6.29 15.67
C GLY A 437 -14.06 5.71 15.55
N LEU A 438 -13.74 4.71 16.37
CA LEU A 438 -12.40 4.12 16.44
C LEU A 438 -11.86 3.63 15.09
N THR A 439 -12.76 3.09 14.25
CA THR A 439 -12.42 2.52 12.94
C THR A 439 -12.71 3.47 11.78
N ALA A 440 -13.23 4.67 12.05
CA ALA A 440 -13.52 5.66 11.02
C ALA A 440 -12.25 6.47 10.68
N PRO A 441 -11.86 6.53 9.39
CA PRO A 441 -10.68 7.28 8.98
C PRO A 441 -10.88 8.79 9.15
N ASN A 442 -9.78 9.55 9.28
CA ASN A 442 -9.83 11.00 9.42
C ASN A 442 -9.02 11.75 8.33
N GLY A 443 -9.70 12.53 7.48
CA GLY A 443 -9.07 13.26 6.38
C GLY A 443 -8.00 14.26 6.82
N PRO A 444 -8.24 15.12 7.84
CA PRO A 444 -7.22 16.03 8.36
C PRO A 444 -5.95 15.32 8.86
N SER A 445 -6.07 14.15 9.49
CA SER A 445 -4.92 13.32 9.89
C SER A 445 -4.14 12.81 8.70
N GLN A 446 -4.82 12.35 7.65
CA GLN A 446 -4.18 11.94 6.39
C GLN A 446 -3.46 13.10 5.71
N GLN A 447 -4.06 14.30 5.66
CA GLN A 447 -3.38 15.49 5.14
C GLN A 447 -2.13 15.84 5.95
N ARG A 448 -2.19 15.73 7.29
CA ARG A 448 -1.04 15.99 8.17
C ARG A 448 0.10 15.00 7.92
N VAL A 449 -0.17 13.70 7.82
CA VAL A 449 0.89 12.70 7.61
C VAL A 449 1.55 12.89 6.23
N ILE A 450 0.79 13.24 5.20
CA ILE A 450 1.32 13.57 3.87
C ILE A 450 2.26 14.77 3.95
N ARG A 451 1.82 15.89 4.54
CA ARG A 451 2.65 17.10 4.69
C ARG A 451 3.91 16.84 5.52
N GLN A 452 3.82 16.03 6.57
CA GLN A 452 4.97 15.62 7.39
C GLN A 452 5.98 14.78 6.60
N ALA A 453 5.51 13.83 5.79
CA ALA A 453 6.40 13.01 4.94
C ALA A 453 7.09 13.85 3.86
N LEU A 454 6.38 14.80 3.25
CA LEU A 454 6.96 15.77 2.31
C LEU A 454 8.01 16.66 2.97
N THR A 455 7.71 17.17 4.18
CA THR A 455 8.66 17.97 4.97
C THR A 455 9.91 17.16 5.32
N SER A 456 9.72 15.91 5.76
CA SER A 456 10.79 14.95 6.06
C SER A 456 11.67 14.66 4.84
N ALA A 457 11.09 14.69 3.63
CA ALA A 457 11.80 14.52 2.36
C ALA A 457 12.48 15.80 1.84
N GLY A 458 12.17 16.97 2.41
CA GLY A 458 12.57 18.27 1.87
C GLY A 458 11.92 18.58 0.51
N LEU A 459 10.68 18.14 0.29
CA LEU A 459 9.97 18.25 -0.99
C LEU A 459 8.66 19.03 -0.83
N SER A 460 8.22 19.63 -1.93
CA SER A 460 6.87 20.19 -2.06
C SER A 460 5.87 19.15 -2.59
N ALA A 461 4.58 19.44 -2.45
CA ALA A 461 3.52 18.60 -3.01
C ALA A 461 3.59 18.48 -4.55
N ALA A 462 4.07 19.52 -5.24
CA ALA A 462 4.20 19.54 -6.69
C ALA A 462 5.36 18.66 -7.20
N ASP A 463 6.30 18.28 -6.32
CA ASP A 463 7.42 17.41 -6.67
C ASP A 463 7.01 15.93 -6.85
N VAL A 464 5.84 15.53 -6.34
CA VAL A 464 5.37 14.15 -6.41
C VAL A 464 4.43 13.97 -7.60
N ASP A 465 4.72 12.97 -8.44
CA ASP A 465 3.99 12.71 -9.68
C ASP A 465 2.78 11.80 -9.47
N ALA A 466 2.91 10.79 -8.61
CA ALA A 466 1.91 9.77 -8.40
C ALA A 466 1.75 9.38 -6.93
N VAL A 467 0.57 8.89 -6.57
CA VAL A 467 0.30 8.27 -5.27
C VAL A 467 -0.26 6.86 -5.47
N GLU A 468 0.41 5.90 -4.85
CA GLU A 468 -0.14 4.59 -4.54
C GLU A 468 -0.92 4.71 -3.23
N ALA A 469 -2.24 4.72 -3.35
CA ALA A 469 -3.15 5.05 -2.27
C ALA A 469 -3.33 3.89 -1.29
N HIS A 470 -3.93 4.19 -0.14
CA HIS A 470 -4.52 3.15 0.68
C HIS A 470 -5.70 2.49 -0.05
N GLY A 471 -6.60 3.26 -0.66
CA GLY A 471 -7.54 2.87 -1.71
C GLY A 471 -8.19 1.51 -1.51
N THR A 472 -9.05 1.43 -0.49
CA THR A 472 -9.65 0.16 -0.03
C THR A 472 -10.91 -0.26 -0.77
N GLY A 473 -11.53 0.63 -1.54
CA GLY A 473 -12.82 0.36 -2.17
C GLY A 473 -14.00 0.56 -1.21
N THR A 474 -13.80 1.28 -0.11
CA THR A 474 -14.86 1.51 0.88
C THR A 474 -15.62 2.81 0.58
N THR A 475 -16.94 2.78 0.75
CA THR A 475 -17.83 3.92 0.43
C THR A 475 -17.48 5.19 1.21
N LEU A 476 -16.98 5.05 2.45
CA LEU A 476 -16.57 6.19 3.29
C LEU A 476 -15.08 6.52 3.18
N GLY A 477 -14.21 5.52 3.14
CA GLY A 477 -12.76 5.72 3.19
C GLY A 477 -12.19 6.33 1.92
N ASP A 478 -12.66 5.87 0.75
CA ASP A 478 -12.13 6.34 -0.53
C ASP A 478 -12.39 7.84 -0.77
N PRO A 479 -13.59 8.40 -0.46
CA PRO A 479 -13.79 9.85 -0.53
C PRO A 479 -12.94 10.66 0.44
N ILE A 480 -12.72 10.16 1.67
CA ILE A 480 -11.87 10.82 2.68
C ILE A 480 -10.41 10.89 2.19
N GLU A 481 -9.89 9.80 1.66
CA GLU A 481 -8.52 9.76 1.11
C GLU A 481 -8.38 10.64 -0.12
N ALA A 482 -9.31 10.55 -1.08
CA ALA A 482 -9.27 11.39 -2.28
C ALA A 482 -9.31 12.88 -1.92
N GLN A 483 -10.15 13.28 -0.95
CA GLN A 483 -10.20 14.65 -0.46
C GLN A 483 -8.89 15.09 0.22
N ALA A 484 -8.25 14.22 0.99
CA ALA A 484 -6.96 14.51 1.61
C ALA A 484 -5.86 14.71 0.56
N LEU A 485 -5.85 13.92 -0.52
CA LEU A 485 -4.93 14.05 -1.64
C LEU A 485 -5.21 15.34 -2.44
N LEU A 486 -6.49 15.64 -2.72
CA LEU A 486 -6.90 16.89 -3.37
C LEU A 486 -6.46 18.13 -2.57
N ALA A 487 -6.62 18.10 -1.25
CA ALA A 487 -6.25 19.19 -0.33
C ALA A 487 -4.74 19.30 -0.04
N THR A 488 -3.93 18.35 -0.54
CA THR A 488 -2.47 18.36 -0.41
C THR A 488 -1.83 18.40 -1.79
N TYR A 489 -1.65 17.24 -2.41
CA TYR A 489 -1.05 17.06 -3.72
C TYR A 489 -1.79 17.77 -4.86
N GLY A 490 -3.11 17.88 -4.78
CA GLY A 490 -3.94 18.50 -5.81
C GLY A 490 -3.84 20.03 -5.86
N GLN A 491 -3.20 20.67 -4.87
CA GLN A 491 -3.08 22.13 -4.79
C GLN A 491 -1.76 22.63 -5.39
N GLY A 492 -1.78 23.86 -5.92
CA GLY A 492 -0.57 24.54 -6.40
C GLY A 492 0.12 23.89 -7.60
N ARG A 493 -0.53 22.97 -8.31
CA ARG A 493 0.03 22.32 -9.51
C ARG A 493 -0.14 23.22 -10.75
N SER A 494 0.95 23.58 -11.39
CA SER A 494 0.96 24.34 -12.65
C SER A 494 1.07 23.42 -13.88
N GLY A 495 0.64 23.91 -15.05
CA GLY A 495 0.98 23.29 -16.34
C GLY A 495 0.21 22.02 -16.71
N GLY A 496 -0.97 21.78 -16.13
CA GLY A 496 -1.83 20.65 -16.52
C GLY A 496 -1.25 19.28 -16.17
N ARG A 497 -0.33 19.20 -15.21
CA ARG A 497 0.21 17.93 -14.67
C ARG A 497 -0.52 17.58 -13.37
N PRO A 498 -1.62 16.80 -13.41
CA PRO A 498 -2.26 16.35 -12.18
C PRO A 498 -1.36 15.38 -11.40
N LEU A 499 -1.70 15.14 -10.15
CA LEU A 499 -1.22 13.97 -9.42
C LEU A 499 -1.93 12.73 -9.97
N LEU A 500 -1.18 11.69 -10.30
CA LEU A 500 -1.74 10.43 -10.77
C LEU A 500 -2.04 9.49 -9.59
N LEU A 501 -3.24 8.93 -9.55
CA LEU A 501 -3.74 8.16 -8.41
C LEU A 501 -4.16 6.74 -8.81
N GLY A 502 -3.73 5.75 -8.03
CA GLY A 502 -4.17 4.36 -8.17
C GLY A 502 -3.94 3.53 -6.91
N SER A 503 -4.36 2.26 -6.95
CA SER A 503 -4.17 1.31 -5.83
C SER A 503 -3.93 -0.11 -6.37
N VAL A 504 -2.87 -0.76 -5.89
CA VAL A 504 -2.54 -2.17 -6.15
C VAL A 504 -3.63 -3.11 -5.63
N LYS A 505 -4.42 -2.67 -4.65
CA LYS A 505 -5.51 -3.48 -4.08
C LYS A 505 -6.59 -3.79 -5.10
N SER A 506 -6.72 -2.96 -6.14
CA SER A 506 -7.63 -3.25 -7.26
C SER A 506 -7.21 -4.48 -8.07
N ASN A 507 -5.94 -4.91 -7.98
CA ASN A 507 -5.43 -6.13 -8.62
C ASN A 507 -5.42 -7.33 -7.67
N ILE A 508 -4.90 -7.16 -6.46
CA ILE A 508 -4.58 -8.29 -5.57
C ILE A 508 -5.45 -8.36 -4.30
N GLY A 509 -6.39 -7.43 -4.13
CA GLY A 509 -7.11 -7.24 -2.87
C GLY A 509 -6.28 -6.54 -1.79
N HIS A 510 -6.86 -6.38 -0.60
CA HIS A 510 -6.21 -5.78 0.55
C HIS A 510 -5.33 -6.81 1.28
N ALA A 511 -4.04 -6.84 0.95
CA ALA A 511 -3.01 -7.71 1.53
C ALA A 511 -2.64 -7.39 3.00
N GLN A 512 -3.58 -6.84 3.77
CA GLN A 512 -3.47 -6.64 5.21
C GLN A 512 -2.14 -6.01 5.65
N ALA A 513 -1.35 -6.61 6.55
CA ALA A 513 -0.11 -6.01 7.05
C ALA A 513 0.96 -5.87 5.95
N ALA A 514 0.85 -6.65 4.86
CA ALA A 514 1.73 -6.57 3.69
C ALA A 514 1.28 -5.51 2.65
N SER A 515 0.15 -4.81 2.86
CA SER A 515 -0.40 -3.87 1.86
C SER A 515 0.53 -2.72 1.52
N GLY A 516 1.18 -2.14 2.54
CA GLY A 516 2.12 -1.04 2.36
C GLY A 516 3.31 -1.42 1.49
N VAL A 517 3.94 -2.56 1.82
CA VAL A 517 5.10 -3.07 1.05
C VAL A 517 4.72 -3.50 -0.36
N ALA A 518 3.51 -4.03 -0.59
CA ALA A 518 3.01 -4.29 -1.95
C ALA A 518 2.99 -3.02 -2.81
N GLY A 519 2.48 -1.92 -2.24
CA GLY A 519 2.48 -0.61 -2.88
C GLY A 519 3.89 -0.08 -3.15
N VAL A 520 4.82 -0.22 -2.20
CA VAL A 520 6.24 0.15 -2.41
C VAL A 520 6.85 -0.64 -3.56
N ILE A 521 6.70 -1.97 -3.57
CA ILE A 521 7.24 -2.85 -4.63
C ILE A 521 6.67 -2.46 -6.00
N LYS A 522 5.35 -2.25 -6.10
CA LYS A 522 4.70 -1.76 -7.33
C LYS A 522 5.34 -0.45 -7.82
N MET A 523 5.51 0.53 -6.93
CA MET A 523 6.02 1.85 -7.31
C MET A 523 7.50 1.84 -7.68
N VAL A 524 8.33 1.01 -7.02
CA VAL A 524 9.73 0.79 -7.43
C VAL A 524 9.79 0.23 -8.86
N LEU A 525 8.92 -0.73 -9.20
CA LEU A 525 8.88 -1.31 -10.55
C LEU A 525 8.30 -0.32 -11.57
N ALA A 526 7.28 0.45 -11.22
CA ALA A 526 6.76 1.52 -12.07
C ALA A 526 7.83 2.56 -12.42
N MET A 527 8.66 2.97 -11.44
CA MET A 527 9.80 3.86 -11.69
C MET A 527 10.83 3.24 -12.62
N ARG A 528 11.12 1.95 -12.47
CA ARG A 528 12.08 1.21 -13.30
C ARG A 528 11.60 1.05 -14.74
N HIS A 529 10.32 0.77 -14.93
CA HIS A 529 9.72 0.57 -16.24
C HIS A 529 9.25 1.89 -16.90
N GLY A 530 9.18 2.99 -16.13
CA GLY A 530 8.73 4.28 -16.63
C GLY A 530 7.26 4.26 -17.06
N VAL A 531 6.43 3.47 -16.40
CA VAL A 531 5.00 3.30 -16.69
C VAL A 531 4.23 3.23 -15.37
N LEU A 532 3.10 3.91 -15.30
CA LEU A 532 2.14 3.79 -14.21
C LEU A 532 0.97 2.89 -14.69
N PRO A 533 0.82 1.68 -14.12
CA PRO A 533 -0.28 0.79 -14.49
C PRO A 533 -1.65 1.36 -14.11
N ARG A 534 -2.67 0.96 -14.87
CA ARG A 534 -4.06 1.35 -14.55
C ARG A 534 -4.51 0.76 -13.20
N THR A 535 -5.38 1.47 -12.50
CA THR A 535 -6.17 0.92 -11.38
C THR A 535 -7.43 0.25 -11.94
N LEU A 536 -7.80 -0.91 -11.40
CA LEU A 536 -8.94 -1.69 -11.91
C LEU A 536 -10.28 -1.23 -11.33
N HIS A 537 -11.36 -1.67 -11.98
CA HIS A 537 -12.77 -1.52 -11.55
C HIS A 537 -13.30 -0.07 -11.46
N VAL A 538 -12.72 0.85 -12.22
CA VAL A 538 -13.20 2.23 -12.34
C VAL A 538 -13.93 2.41 -13.67
N ASP A 539 -15.21 2.05 -13.70
CA ASP A 539 -16.09 2.42 -14.82
C ASP A 539 -16.41 3.92 -14.78
N GLN A 540 -16.64 4.44 -13.58
CA GLN A 540 -16.82 5.86 -13.30
C GLN A 540 -16.14 6.23 -11.97
N PRO A 541 -15.35 7.32 -11.91
CA PRO A 541 -14.86 7.87 -10.65
C PRO A 541 -16.00 8.19 -9.68
N SER A 542 -15.78 7.96 -8.39
CA SER A 542 -16.80 8.17 -7.35
C SER A 542 -17.40 9.57 -7.40
N THR A 543 -18.73 9.65 -7.43
CA THR A 543 -19.50 10.90 -7.40
C THR A 543 -19.52 11.57 -6.03
N HIS A 544 -19.04 10.86 -5.00
CA HIS A 544 -18.89 11.35 -3.64
C HIS A 544 -17.63 12.23 -3.45
N VAL A 545 -16.79 12.32 -4.48
CA VAL A 545 -15.56 13.13 -4.50
C VAL A 545 -15.72 14.31 -5.46
N ASP A 546 -15.39 15.53 -5.01
CA ASP A 546 -15.29 16.69 -5.90
C ASP A 546 -13.92 16.71 -6.58
N TRP A 547 -13.77 15.91 -7.64
CA TRP A 547 -12.53 15.84 -8.44
C TRP A 547 -12.15 17.19 -9.07
N SER A 548 -13.06 18.17 -9.13
CA SER A 548 -12.76 19.51 -9.64
C SER A 548 -12.07 20.42 -8.63
N ALA A 549 -11.97 20.01 -7.35
CA ALA A 549 -11.39 20.79 -6.26
C ALA A 549 -9.84 20.86 -6.29
N GLY A 550 -9.19 20.03 -7.11
CA GLY A 550 -7.74 19.98 -7.22
C GLY A 550 -7.28 19.14 -8.40
N ALA A 551 -6.02 19.25 -8.77
CA ALA A 551 -5.46 18.55 -9.92
C ALA A 551 -5.01 17.13 -9.54
N VAL A 552 -5.96 16.21 -9.37
CA VAL A 552 -5.74 14.77 -9.15
C VAL A 552 -6.51 13.98 -10.21
N GLU A 553 -5.88 12.98 -10.81
CA GLU A 553 -6.46 12.15 -11.86
C GLU A 553 -6.28 10.66 -11.54
N LEU A 554 -7.37 9.89 -11.63
CA LEU A 554 -7.33 8.44 -11.46
C LEU A 554 -6.75 7.76 -12.69
N LEU A 555 -5.86 6.78 -12.47
CA LEU A 555 -5.22 5.98 -13.50
C LEU A 555 -6.19 4.96 -14.12
N THR A 556 -7.17 5.41 -14.91
CA THR A 556 -8.14 4.53 -15.61
C THR A 556 -7.54 3.79 -16.81
N SER A 557 -6.37 4.24 -17.27
CA SER A 557 -5.55 3.59 -18.29
C SER A 557 -4.07 3.64 -17.88
N ALA A 558 -3.25 2.75 -18.44
CA ALA A 558 -1.82 2.80 -18.20
C ALA A 558 -1.24 4.05 -18.87
N VAL A 559 -0.38 4.76 -18.16
CA VAL A 559 0.26 5.99 -18.67
C VAL A 559 1.77 5.85 -18.66
N GLU A 560 2.41 6.33 -19.70
CA GLU A 560 3.86 6.52 -19.68
C GLU A 560 4.22 7.52 -18.58
N TRP A 561 5.26 7.21 -17.83
CA TRP A 561 5.83 8.06 -16.81
C TRP A 561 7.23 8.46 -17.27
N PRO A 562 7.38 9.37 -18.25
CA PRO A 562 8.69 9.75 -18.77
C PRO A 562 9.54 10.42 -17.69
N GLN A 563 10.86 10.31 -17.82
CA GLN A 563 11.78 11.06 -16.98
C GLN A 563 11.68 12.54 -17.39
N GLY A 564 11.13 13.37 -16.50
CA GLY A 564 11.04 14.82 -16.71
C GLY A 564 12.35 15.53 -16.38
N GLU A 565 12.28 16.83 -16.08
CA GLU A 565 13.44 17.61 -15.61
C GLU A 565 13.97 17.16 -14.23
N GLY A 566 13.17 16.37 -13.47
CA GLY A 566 13.54 15.80 -12.18
C GLY A 566 13.29 14.29 -12.10
N PRO A 567 13.73 13.64 -11.01
CA PRO A 567 13.52 12.21 -10.81
C PRO A 567 12.03 11.91 -10.60
N ARG A 568 11.60 10.72 -11.05
CA ARG A 568 10.24 10.23 -10.76
C ARG A 568 10.03 10.09 -9.26
N ARG A 569 8.93 10.62 -8.74
CA ARG A 569 8.60 10.54 -7.30
C ARG A 569 7.18 10.06 -7.07
N ALA A 570 7.03 9.18 -6.09
CA ALA A 570 5.72 8.67 -5.69
C ALA A 570 5.51 8.69 -4.18
N GLY A 571 4.30 9.02 -3.75
CA GLY A 571 3.83 8.76 -2.39
C GLY A 571 3.22 7.36 -2.29
N VAL A 572 3.40 6.69 -1.15
CA VAL A 572 2.72 5.43 -0.81
C VAL A 572 2.01 5.61 0.53
N SER A 573 0.69 5.43 0.55
CA SER A 573 -0.15 5.58 1.73
C SER A 573 -0.61 4.22 2.29
N SER A 574 -0.64 4.10 3.61
CA SER A 574 -1.39 3.03 4.27
C SER A 574 -1.96 3.50 5.60
N PHE A 575 -3.27 3.28 5.79
CA PHE A 575 -4.02 3.77 6.94
C PHE A 575 -4.58 2.58 7.73
N GLY A 576 -4.15 2.41 8.97
CA GLY A 576 -4.58 1.32 9.83
C GLY A 576 -5.98 1.57 10.39
N ILE A 577 -6.79 0.52 10.50
CA ILE A 577 -8.14 0.59 11.09
C ILE A 577 -8.12 1.06 12.56
N SER A 578 -6.97 1.02 13.23
CA SER A 578 -6.77 1.58 14.58
C SER A 578 -6.47 3.09 14.59
N GLY A 579 -6.57 3.76 13.44
CA GLY A 579 -6.27 5.19 13.25
C GLY A 579 -4.80 5.51 12.96
N THR A 580 -3.90 4.52 12.93
CA THR A 580 -2.46 4.78 12.68
C THR A 580 -2.20 4.93 11.19
N ASN A 581 -1.82 6.14 10.76
CA ASN A 581 -1.54 6.44 9.36
C ASN A 581 -0.04 6.45 9.08
N ALA A 582 0.37 5.93 7.93
CA ALA A 582 1.73 6.03 7.44
C ALA A 582 1.76 6.52 5.98
N HIS A 583 2.72 7.39 5.68
CA HIS A 583 2.99 7.86 4.32
C HIS A 583 4.49 7.88 4.04
N VAL A 584 4.90 7.35 2.87
CA VAL A 584 6.29 7.23 2.45
C VAL A 584 6.47 7.89 1.08
N ILE A 585 7.54 8.67 0.92
CA ILE A 585 7.94 9.25 -0.37
C ILE A 585 9.10 8.44 -0.94
N LEU A 586 8.89 7.88 -2.12
CA LEU A 586 9.88 7.18 -2.92
C LEU A 586 10.38 8.07 -4.05
N GLU A 587 11.65 7.92 -4.40
CA GLU A 587 12.27 8.61 -5.54
C GLU A 587 13.11 7.63 -6.36
N GLN A 588 13.07 7.83 -7.68
CA GLN A 588 13.93 7.14 -8.63
C GLN A 588 15.40 7.40 -8.28
N PRO A 589 16.26 6.36 -8.27
CA PRO A 589 17.67 6.57 -8.00
C PRO A 589 18.33 7.42 -9.08
N GLU A 590 19.36 8.18 -8.71
CA GLU A 590 20.23 8.82 -9.70
C GLU A 590 20.75 7.75 -10.66
N PRO A 591 20.78 8.00 -11.98
CA PRO A 591 21.37 7.07 -12.93
C PRO A 591 22.80 6.76 -12.48
N ASP A 592 23.09 5.48 -12.22
CA ASP A 592 24.46 5.05 -11.95
C ASP A 592 25.33 5.52 -13.12
N ALA A 593 26.35 6.32 -12.85
CA ALA A 593 27.30 6.79 -13.86
C ALA A 593 27.99 5.63 -14.61
N ALA A 594 27.91 4.40 -14.08
CA ALA A 594 28.41 3.17 -14.66
C ALA A 594 27.42 2.43 -15.60
N VAL A 595 26.16 2.86 -15.71
CA VAL A 595 25.10 2.17 -16.50
C VAL A 595 24.72 2.96 -17.76
N LEU A 596 25.44 4.04 -18.10
CA LEU A 596 25.26 4.77 -19.37
C LEU A 596 25.72 3.98 -20.62
N ASP A 597 26.06 2.70 -20.50
CA ASP A 597 26.59 1.87 -21.59
C ASP A 597 25.66 0.70 -22.00
N ALA A 598 24.35 0.80 -21.70
CA ALA A 598 23.37 -0.25 -22.05
C ALA A 598 22.05 0.27 -22.67
N GLY A 599 22.11 1.39 -23.38
CA GLY A 599 21.08 1.84 -24.34
C GLY A 599 21.66 1.84 -25.77
N PRO A 600 20.82 1.75 -26.83
CA PRO A 600 21.32 1.57 -28.20
C PRO A 600 21.95 2.88 -28.72
N ALA A 601 23.25 3.05 -28.47
CA ALA A 601 24.03 4.12 -29.06
C ALA A 601 24.32 3.78 -30.52
N ALA A 602 23.62 4.49 -31.40
CA ALA A 602 24.02 4.61 -32.79
C ALA A 602 25.37 5.34 -32.89
N GLU A 603 26.33 4.67 -33.52
CA GLU A 603 27.29 5.21 -34.49
C GLU A 603 28.35 6.25 -34.07
N SER A 604 28.81 6.33 -32.82
CA SER A 604 30.00 7.20 -32.54
C SER A 604 31.15 6.64 -31.69
N ASP A 605 31.04 5.43 -31.13
CA ASP A 605 32.16 4.75 -30.45
C ASP A 605 32.86 3.66 -31.31
N ALA A 606 32.47 3.53 -32.59
CA ALA A 606 32.96 2.47 -33.46
C ALA A 606 34.46 2.56 -33.82
N GLU A 607 35.11 3.71 -33.69
CA GLU A 607 36.49 3.87 -34.21
C GLU A 607 37.61 3.57 -33.19
N LEU A 608 37.32 3.55 -31.88
CA LEU A 608 38.33 3.27 -30.85
C LEU A 608 38.21 1.85 -30.26
N ASP A 609 37.04 1.21 -30.38
CA ASP A 609 36.80 -0.16 -29.90
C ASP A 609 37.09 -1.23 -30.97
N GLU A 610 37.07 -0.88 -32.26
CA GLU A 610 37.36 -1.83 -33.36
C GLU A 610 38.81 -2.36 -33.35
N ALA A 611 39.78 -1.58 -32.88
CA ALA A 611 41.18 -2.01 -32.80
C ALA A 611 41.46 -2.95 -31.60
N SER A 612 40.67 -2.82 -30.52
CA SER A 612 40.71 -3.65 -29.32
C SER A 612 39.94 -4.97 -29.52
N ASP A 613 38.76 -4.87 -30.16
CA ASP A 613 37.87 -6.01 -30.40
C ASP A 613 38.37 -6.90 -31.56
N ALA A 614 39.10 -6.35 -32.55
CA ALA A 614 39.77 -7.15 -33.58
C ALA A 614 40.92 -8.03 -33.03
N ALA A 615 41.62 -7.58 -31.98
CA ALA A 615 42.64 -8.38 -31.30
C ALA A 615 42.05 -9.42 -30.34
N ALA A 616 40.88 -9.13 -29.74
CA ALA A 616 40.15 -10.06 -28.87
C ALA A 616 39.40 -11.16 -29.65
N ARG A 617 38.85 -10.85 -30.83
CA ARG A 617 38.19 -11.82 -31.73
C ARG A 617 39.14 -12.85 -32.34
N ALA A 618 40.45 -12.64 -32.25
CA ALA A 618 41.48 -13.58 -32.70
C ALA A 618 41.82 -14.67 -31.64
N GLN A 619 41.29 -14.57 -30.41
CA GLN A 619 41.45 -15.58 -29.36
C GLN A 619 40.19 -16.44 -29.27
N ALA A 620 40.35 -17.76 -29.18
CA ALA A 620 39.22 -18.66 -28.92
C ALA A 620 38.52 -18.22 -27.61
N PRO A 621 37.17 -18.18 -27.57
CA PRO A 621 36.46 -17.73 -26.38
C PRO A 621 36.81 -18.62 -25.19
N VAL A 622 37.46 -18.04 -24.18
CA VAL A 622 37.78 -18.74 -22.93
C VAL A 622 36.47 -19.07 -22.20
N PRO A 623 36.13 -20.35 -21.98
CA PRO A 623 34.90 -20.72 -21.29
C PRO A 623 34.84 -20.13 -19.88
N ALA A 624 33.71 -19.52 -19.52
CA ALA A 624 33.49 -19.00 -18.18
C ALA A 624 32.98 -20.12 -17.26
N PRO A 625 33.52 -20.26 -16.03
CA PRO A 625 33.01 -21.21 -15.05
C PRO A 625 31.73 -20.66 -14.42
N VAL A 626 30.62 -21.36 -14.64
CA VAL A 626 29.30 -21.04 -14.10
C VAL A 626 28.99 -22.01 -12.97
N PRO A 627 29.24 -21.64 -11.70
CA PRO A 627 28.93 -22.50 -10.56
C PRO A 627 27.43 -22.46 -10.25
N LEU A 628 26.87 -23.63 -9.91
CA LEU A 628 25.55 -23.76 -9.30
C LEU A 628 25.68 -24.58 -8.02
N SER A 629 24.83 -24.31 -7.04
CA SER A 629 24.76 -25.13 -5.84
C SER A 629 23.33 -25.26 -5.30
N GLY A 630 23.09 -26.34 -4.57
CA GLY A 630 21.85 -26.61 -3.84
C GLY A 630 22.16 -27.40 -2.56
N ARG A 631 21.22 -27.39 -1.60
CA ARG A 631 21.39 -28.16 -0.35
C ARG A 631 21.26 -29.66 -0.53
N ASN A 632 20.48 -30.06 -1.52
CA ASN A 632 20.31 -31.44 -1.96
C ASN A 632 20.32 -31.50 -3.49
N GLU A 633 20.30 -32.71 -4.05
CA GLU A 633 20.33 -32.91 -5.51
C GLU A 633 19.09 -32.32 -6.22
N PRO A 634 17.84 -32.53 -5.74
CA PRO A 634 16.67 -31.88 -6.34
C PRO A 634 16.77 -30.36 -6.38
N ALA A 635 17.25 -29.72 -5.32
CA ALA A 635 17.42 -28.26 -5.26
C ALA A 635 18.45 -27.74 -6.27
N LEU A 636 19.55 -28.47 -6.50
CA LEU A 636 20.53 -28.13 -7.53
C LEU A 636 19.91 -28.19 -8.93
N ARG A 637 19.12 -29.22 -9.22
CA ARG A 637 18.41 -29.36 -10.50
C ARG A 637 17.37 -28.27 -10.70
N ALA A 638 16.59 -27.96 -9.65
CA ALA A 638 15.62 -26.87 -9.67
C ALA A 638 16.30 -25.51 -9.89
N GLN A 639 17.47 -25.28 -9.30
CA GLN A 639 18.25 -24.07 -9.54
C GLN A 639 18.72 -23.94 -10.98
N ALA A 640 19.14 -25.05 -11.61
CA ALA A 640 19.48 -25.08 -13.03
C ALA A 640 18.27 -24.74 -13.92
N ALA A 641 17.10 -25.32 -13.62
CA ALA A 641 15.86 -25.05 -14.33
C ALA A 641 15.41 -23.58 -14.20
N ARG A 642 15.49 -23.00 -12.99
CA ARG A 642 15.17 -21.58 -12.77
C ARG A 642 16.11 -20.65 -13.52
N LEU A 643 17.42 -20.94 -13.50
CA LEU A 643 18.39 -20.13 -14.24
C LEU A 643 18.17 -20.26 -15.75
N LEU A 644 17.84 -21.45 -16.25
CA LEU A 644 17.49 -21.67 -17.65
C LEU A 644 16.29 -20.79 -18.05
N SER A 645 15.20 -20.84 -17.29
CA SER A 645 14.01 -20.02 -17.54
C SER A 645 14.29 -18.52 -17.49
N HIS A 646 15.12 -18.07 -16.54
CA HIS A 646 15.54 -16.67 -16.44
C HIS A 646 16.34 -16.20 -17.68
N LEU A 647 17.07 -17.11 -18.32
CA LEU A 647 17.88 -16.85 -19.50
C LEU A 647 17.14 -17.14 -20.82
N ASP A 648 15.83 -17.33 -20.82
CA ASP A 648 15.09 -17.75 -22.03
C ASP A 648 14.69 -16.56 -22.95
N GLY A 649 15.02 -15.30 -22.59
CA GLY A 649 14.68 -14.10 -23.37
C GLY A 649 15.87 -13.36 -24.01
N ALA A 650 15.70 -12.78 -25.21
CA ALA A 650 16.74 -12.04 -25.94
C ALA A 650 16.48 -10.52 -26.02
N PRO A 651 17.52 -9.66 -25.94
CA PRO A 651 18.88 -9.99 -25.52
C PRO A 651 18.93 -10.23 -24.01
N GLY A 652 19.66 -11.26 -23.57
CA GLY A 652 19.88 -11.52 -22.14
C GLY A 652 21.35 -11.30 -21.74
N PRO A 653 21.69 -11.50 -20.46
CA PRO A 653 22.99 -11.13 -19.91
C PRO A 653 24.15 -11.89 -20.55
N ARG A 654 25.35 -11.30 -20.53
CA ARG A 654 26.56 -11.98 -21.01
C ARG A 654 26.87 -13.15 -20.08
N VAL A 655 27.36 -14.25 -20.64
CA VAL A 655 27.74 -15.45 -19.86
C VAL A 655 28.73 -15.13 -18.73
N LYS A 656 29.67 -14.21 -18.98
CA LYS A 656 30.64 -13.75 -17.97
C LYS A 656 29.98 -13.06 -16.78
N ASP A 657 28.92 -12.27 -17.01
CA ASP A 657 28.18 -11.59 -15.94
C ASP A 657 27.38 -12.59 -15.09
N VAL A 658 26.80 -13.61 -15.74
CA VAL A 658 26.12 -14.73 -15.06
C VAL A 658 27.11 -15.51 -14.20
N ALA A 659 28.26 -15.90 -14.78
CA ALA A 659 29.33 -16.60 -14.08
C ALA A 659 29.83 -15.82 -12.86
N TYR A 660 30.13 -14.53 -13.04
CA TYR A 660 30.57 -13.65 -11.96
C TYR A 660 29.54 -13.55 -10.84
N SER A 661 28.27 -13.35 -11.19
CA SER A 661 27.18 -13.21 -10.22
C SER A 661 27.00 -14.47 -9.38
N LEU A 662 26.99 -15.65 -10.01
CA LEU A 662 26.83 -16.92 -9.30
C LEU A 662 28.06 -17.28 -8.46
N ALA A 663 29.26 -16.89 -8.88
CA ALA A 663 30.49 -17.18 -8.14
C ALA A 663 30.71 -16.28 -6.92
N THR A 664 30.22 -15.03 -6.96
CA THR A 664 30.57 -14.01 -5.95
C THR A 664 29.40 -13.53 -5.10
N ARG A 665 28.16 -13.75 -5.54
CA ARG A 665 26.94 -13.18 -4.91
C ARG A 665 25.93 -14.24 -4.47
N ARG A 666 26.33 -15.51 -4.35
CA ARG A 666 25.46 -16.63 -3.94
C ARG A 666 26.15 -17.52 -2.94
N SER A 667 25.39 -18.07 -2.00
CA SER A 667 25.88 -19.07 -1.05
C SER A 667 26.32 -20.35 -1.78
N ALA A 668 27.43 -20.93 -1.34
CA ALA A 668 27.96 -22.17 -1.92
C ALA A 668 27.53 -23.41 -1.10
N PHE A 669 26.44 -24.05 -1.48
CA PHE A 669 25.88 -25.22 -0.80
C PHE A 669 26.62 -26.55 -1.10
N PRO A 670 26.38 -27.64 -0.35
CA PRO A 670 27.13 -28.88 -0.49
C PRO A 670 27.00 -29.59 -1.84
N HIS A 671 25.82 -29.58 -2.47
CA HIS A 671 25.63 -30.16 -3.81
C HIS A 671 25.96 -29.10 -4.85
N ARG A 672 26.99 -29.33 -5.65
CA ARG A 672 27.53 -28.33 -6.58
C ARG A 672 27.61 -28.88 -7.99
N ALA A 673 27.45 -27.99 -8.96
CA ALA A 673 27.76 -28.20 -10.36
C ALA A 673 28.61 -27.05 -10.89
N VAL A 674 29.50 -27.30 -11.85
CA VAL A 674 30.20 -26.25 -12.60
C VAL A 674 30.04 -26.51 -14.09
N ILE A 675 29.49 -25.53 -14.80
CA ILE A 675 29.37 -25.53 -16.26
C ILE A 675 30.48 -24.65 -16.83
N LEU A 676 31.24 -25.13 -17.81
CA LEU A 676 32.17 -24.30 -18.58
C LEU A 676 31.48 -23.87 -19.88
N ALA A 677 31.02 -22.62 -19.93
CA ALA A 677 30.28 -22.09 -21.07
C ALA A 677 31.11 -21.05 -21.84
N ALA A 678 31.37 -21.30 -23.13
CA ALA A 678 32.03 -20.33 -24.02
C ALA A 678 31.06 -19.28 -24.55
N ASN A 679 29.79 -19.66 -24.71
CA ASN A 679 28.72 -18.82 -25.22
C ASN A 679 27.38 -19.17 -24.55
N ARG A 680 26.33 -18.42 -24.88
CA ARG A 680 25.00 -18.59 -24.29
C ARG A 680 24.37 -19.93 -24.63
N GLU A 681 24.53 -20.41 -25.86
CA GLU A 681 23.96 -21.67 -26.32
C GLU A 681 24.52 -22.85 -25.51
N ASP A 682 25.83 -22.86 -25.28
CA ASP A 682 26.49 -23.83 -24.41
C ASP A 682 25.91 -23.80 -22.98
N LEU A 683 25.71 -22.60 -22.43
CA LEU A 683 25.15 -22.43 -21.10
C LEU A 683 23.73 -22.99 -21.01
N LEU A 684 22.83 -22.61 -21.93
CA LEU A 684 21.43 -23.04 -21.91
C LEU A 684 21.31 -24.56 -22.06
N ARG A 685 22.07 -25.15 -22.99
CA ARG A 685 22.13 -26.59 -23.20
C ARG A 685 22.57 -27.34 -21.93
N SER A 686 23.67 -26.90 -21.32
CA SER A 686 24.18 -27.52 -20.09
C SER A 686 23.27 -27.32 -18.87
N LEU A 687 22.55 -26.19 -18.79
CA LEU A 687 21.54 -25.99 -17.75
C LEU A 687 20.34 -26.93 -17.93
N SER A 688 19.86 -27.14 -19.16
CA SER A 688 18.82 -28.13 -19.45
C SER A 688 19.26 -29.54 -19.06
N ALA A 689 20.48 -29.96 -19.44
CA ALA A 689 20.99 -31.27 -19.05
C ALA A 689 21.11 -31.42 -17.52
N LEU A 690 21.62 -30.40 -16.83
CA LEU A 690 21.73 -30.42 -15.37
C LEU A 690 20.34 -30.50 -14.71
N ALA A 691 19.35 -29.74 -15.20
CA ALA A 691 17.98 -29.76 -14.71
C ALA A 691 17.33 -31.16 -14.86
N GLU A 692 17.58 -31.82 -15.99
CA GLU A 692 17.05 -33.16 -16.29
C GLU A 692 17.88 -34.30 -15.66
N GLY A 693 19.06 -33.99 -15.09
CA GLY A 693 20.00 -34.98 -14.56
C GLY A 693 20.71 -35.80 -15.62
N ARG A 694 20.87 -35.26 -16.83
CA ARG A 694 21.65 -35.85 -17.93
C ARG A 694 23.12 -35.45 -17.82
N SER A 695 24.02 -36.34 -18.25
CA SER A 695 25.45 -36.03 -18.34
C SER A 695 25.75 -35.18 -19.58
N GLU A 696 26.67 -34.23 -19.47
CA GLU A 696 27.07 -33.34 -20.57
C GLU A 696 28.56 -32.98 -20.50
N ALA A 697 29.23 -32.83 -21.65
CA ALA A 697 30.68 -32.60 -21.71
C ALA A 697 31.14 -31.29 -21.06
N ALA A 698 30.29 -30.25 -21.06
CA ALA A 698 30.59 -28.96 -20.45
C ALA A 698 30.28 -28.91 -18.93
N LEU A 699 29.62 -29.95 -18.38
CA LEU A 699 29.43 -30.15 -16.95
C LEU A 699 30.68 -30.82 -16.37
N VAL A 700 31.65 -30.01 -15.93
CA VAL A 700 32.99 -30.51 -15.57
C VAL A 700 33.10 -31.05 -14.15
N ALA A 701 32.15 -30.73 -13.28
CA ALA A 701 32.07 -31.28 -11.94
C ALA A 701 30.61 -31.28 -11.45
N GLN A 702 30.17 -32.41 -10.88
CA GLN A 702 28.92 -32.54 -10.12
C GLN A 702 29.16 -33.44 -8.91
N GLY A 703 28.76 -33.01 -7.72
CA GLY A 703 28.89 -33.84 -6.53
C GLY A 703 28.62 -33.12 -5.22
N ARG A 704 28.77 -33.86 -4.12
CA ARG A 704 28.68 -33.33 -2.77
C ARG A 704 30.08 -33.04 -2.24
N THR A 705 30.36 -31.77 -1.91
CA THR A 705 31.62 -31.37 -1.28
C THR A 705 31.56 -31.55 0.25
N PRO A 706 32.43 -32.38 0.87
CA PRO A 706 32.60 -32.39 2.31
C PRO A 706 33.37 -31.15 2.77
N SER A 707 33.07 -30.66 3.99
CA SER A 707 33.82 -29.58 4.61
C SER A 707 35.23 -30.04 5.03
N GLY A 708 36.25 -29.20 4.77
CA GLY A 708 37.61 -29.43 5.29
C GLY A 708 38.52 -30.34 4.46
N SER A 709 38.29 -30.49 3.15
CA SER A 709 39.21 -31.20 2.27
C SER A 709 40.61 -30.55 2.25
N LYS A 710 41.67 -31.37 2.40
CA LYS A 710 43.06 -30.90 2.32
C LYS A 710 43.55 -30.95 0.87
N LEU A 711 44.19 -29.88 0.44
CA LEU A 711 44.77 -29.77 -0.90
C LEU A 711 46.21 -30.28 -0.89
N ALA A 712 46.54 -31.23 -1.78
CA ALA A 712 47.91 -31.69 -1.99
C ALA A 712 48.34 -31.31 -3.42
N PHE A 713 49.47 -30.61 -3.55
CA PHE A 713 50.08 -30.32 -4.84
C PHE A 713 51.15 -31.37 -5.12
N LEU A 714 50.97 -32.11 -6.22
CA LEU A 714 51.96 -33.06 -6.72
C LEU A 714 52.74 -32.38 -7.84
N PHE A 715 54.03 -32.18 -7.62
CA PHE A 715 54.96 -31.65 -8.61
C PHE A 715 55.71 -32.84 -9.23
N SER A 716 55.50 -33.07 -10.53
CA SER A 716 56.12 -34.15 -11.31
C SER A 716 57.35 -33.70 -12.08
#